data_AF-A0A8J4UDN7-F1
#
_entry.id   AF-A0A8J4UDN7-F1
#
_cell.length_a   1.000
_cell.length_b   1.000
_cell.length_c   1.000
_cell.angle_alpha   90.00
_cell.angle_beta   90.00
_cell.angle_gamma   90.00
#
_symmetry.space_group_name_H-M   'P 1'
#
loop_
_entity.id
_entity.type
_entity.pdbx_description
1 polymer ?
#
loop_
_entity_poly.entity_id
_entity_poly.type
_entity_poly.pdbx_seq_one_letter_code
_entity_poly.pdbx_strand_id
1 'polypeptide(L)'
;MGLLGDVLILFGVFYSSVRIISVSGDPTLTINVYSDSTIHINRHTASQLKCDICSQNVCQSSLTLSRSMDVVFNCSQPEEVFRVEIVKNIVCTSTCNGTITPEAYPSLQNFTRTFTWNIKVQSRNAFCLNFTRAGLKQIQPTEQCQDKHIYSVSTTTARIGTFCRQGTIKSMQVLREGRVSLQVPGKQQLNAASFAVSLGPEITSPAIISVTLPEKPSSQEFFSPNYPESFPDDDLVTWAFQVPHKYYSTVNILNSTKPRCEKKDTRVEYQLHSTTLVKQLSEPQLSEHQGSFNLSLQNCHVDTQSSFPGLTLHFKISALQRGREVRCTVDLKKEKRLLIHMKKKKPKSDCILKLNSQAQETVTVPPSLVSHISFIDCQEEDLLITINKTISCHSLRECSSPEPLGVPALEKCIMGIVQEVRWHLYGPQNGTVELLGSGANLQQSLPGHTCNNTVLLTVSENEPKGITVGQFCPQGAIQKIQINVTNITVSASPTDGKNLRQITSSFLHVSFTKSIKEHYIFTVLPKKDKPVLLATPAWPLGMKAYGTVSWFVSFPGQLEAHVSFPNVSQLTCKNRPAYIKLHRQQSQHKMYIWQDQNLKDVVVTENFYLNMSNCLPVKGAFSVVSQVTLHTGKSMVLTIVLSVVGVVLLLTAIILAVFCIMRKKKRKQSAPEVSVYNPNNHPFLPGLHGIPQETEEDFHLYQSIDDHMVYGHLLKDCVEMNDFGQPAVSVYREFIGPTEQQPLTEDAEVGVYRPFTGSQSAPDVPDVLVWSGKNLVNKDKQKSEEEISGGDSVQRTWKAGPQEDE
;
A
#
# COMPACT_ATOMS: atom_id res chain seq x y z
N MET A 1 -39.52 -77.94 -14.97
CA MET A 1 -40.99 -78.03 -14.95
C MET A 1 -41.47 -76.60 -15.13
N GLY A 2 -42.14 -76.17 -16.21
CA GLY A 2 -43.10 -76.87 -17.09
C GLY A 2 -44.51 -76.61 -16.57
N LEU A 3 -45.53 -76.20 -17.34
CA LEU A 3 -45.76 -76.11 -18.80
C LEU A 3 -46.39 -74.72 -19.16
N LEU A 4 -46.25 -74.10 -20.34
CA LEU A 4 -46.59 -74.44 -21.76
C LEU A 4 -48.05 -74.10 -22.13
N GLY A 5 -48.27 -73.44 -23.29
CA GLY A 5 -49.56 -72.98 -23.82
C GLY A 5 -49.44 -71.60 -24.51
N ASP A 6 -48.86 -71.49 -25.70
CA ASP A 6 -49.41 -71.81 -27.04
C ASP A 6 -50.48 -70.84 -27.57
N VAL A 7 -50.06 -69.94 -28.46
CA VAL A 7 -50.83 -69.49 -29.63
C VAL A 7 -49.86 -69.36 -30.81
N LEU A 8 -50.14 -70.03 -31.93
CA LEU A 8 -49.26 -70.06 -33.10
C LEU A 8 -50.07 -70.02 -34.41
N ILE A 9 -49.56 -69.25 -35.39
CA ILE A 9 -49.88 -69.31 -36.83
C ILE A 9 -51.35 -69.08 -37.26
N LEU A 10 -51.53 -68.05 -38.10
CA LEU A 10 -52.01 -68.29 -39.48
C LEU A 10 -51.40 -67.25 -40.45
N PHE A 11 -50.84 -67.74 -41.55
CA PHE A 11 -50.20 -66.92 -42.58
C PHE A 11 -51.23 -66.37 -43.58
N GLY A 12 -51.07 -65.11 -44.01
CA GLY A 12 -51.75 -64.53 -45.16
C GLY A 12 -50.73 -63.90 -46.11
N VAL A 13 -50.43 -64.56 -47.23
CA VAL A 13 -49.39 -64.10 -48.16
C VAL A 13 -49.96 -63.11 -49.18
N PHE A 14 -49.50 -61.86 -49.11
CA PHE A 14 -49.56 -60.93 -50.25
C PHE A 14 -48.21 -60.23 -50.44
N TYR A 15 -47.43 -60.75 -51.40
CA TYR A 15 -46.28 -60.04 -51.96
C TYR A 15 -46.77 -58.83 -52.78
N SER A 16 -47.03 -57.71 -52.13
CA SER A 16 -47.16 -56.43 -52.83
C SER A 16 -45.76 -55.89 -53.11
N SER A 17 -45.24 -56.21 -54.30
CA SER A 17 -43.93 -55.78 -54.76
C SER A 17 -43.93 -54.30 -55.17
N VAL A 18 -43.98 -53.42 -54.14
CA VAL A 18 -43.77 -51.98 -54.30
C VAL A 18 -42.35 -51.74 -54.81
N ARG A 19 -42.20 -51.77 -56.13
CA ARG A 19 -41.04 -51.18 -56.80
C ARG A 19 -41.07 -49.70 -56.50
N ILE A 20 -40.21 -49.26 -55.57
CA ILE A 20 -39.79 -47.86 -55.51
C ILE A 20 -39.05 -47.61 -56.83
N ILE A 21 -39.77 -47.08 -57.82
CA ILE A 21 -39.17 -46.51 -59.01
C ILE A 21 -38.44 -45.27 -58.51
N SER A 22 -37.12 -45.39 -58.37
CA SER A 22 -36.23 -44.27 -58.13
C SER A 22 -36.26 -43.37 -59.35
N VAL A 23 -37.20 -42.42 -59.38
CA VAL A 23 -37.23 -41.35 -60.37
C VAL A 23 -35.98 -40.52 -60.15
N SER A 24 -34.96 -40.72 -61.00
CA SER A 24 -33.69 -40.00 -60.97
C SER A 24 -33.85 -38.59 -61.53
N GLY A 25 -34.68 -37.80 -60.87
CA GLY A 25 -34.74 -36.35 -61.04
C GLY A 25 -33.99 -35.71 -59.88
N ASP A 26 -32.77 -35.25 -60.14
CA ASP A 26 -32.02 -34.43 -59.18
C ASP A 26 -32.86 -33.18 -58.81
N PRO A 27 -32.89 -32.78 -57.52
CA PRO A 27 -33.83 -31.77 -57.06
C PRO A 27 -33.56 -30.41 -57.72
N THR A 28 -34.53 -29.95 -58.50
CA THR A 28 -34.52 -28.64 -59.14
C THR A 28 -34.70 -27.56 -58.07
N LEU A 29 -33.74 -26.65 -57.97
CA LEU A 29 -33.73 -25.58 -56.97
C LEU A 29 -34.01 -24.23 -57.64
N THR A 30 -35.22 -23.70 -57.43
CA THR A 30 -35.56 -22.34 -57.86
C THR A 30 -34.82 -21.31 -57.00
N ILE A 31 -33.95 -20.53 -57.62
CA ILE A 31 -33.23 -19.44 -56.96
C ILE A 31 -33.84 -18.12 -57.40
N ASN A 32 -34.53 -17.46 -56.47
CA ASN A 32 -35.06 -16.12 -56.66
C ASN A 32 -33.95 -15.09 -56.41
N VAL A 33 -33.72 -14.20 -57.37
CA VAL A 33 -32.79 -13.08 -57.26
C VAL A 33 -33.61 -11.79 -57.15
N TYR A 34 -33.50 -11.08 -56.02
CA TYR A 34 -34.08 -9.75 -55.85
C TYR A 34 -33.40 -8.74 -56.78
N SER A 35 -34.05 -7.59 -57.02
CA SER A 35 -33.42 -6.51 -57.77
C SER A 35 -32.11 -6.05 -57.12
N ASP A 36 -31.21 -5.47 -57.93
CA ASP A 36 -29.97 -4.83 -57.49
C ASP A 36 -28.99 -5.72 -56.69
N SER A 37 -29.23 -7.03 -56.65
CA SER A 37 -28.38 -8.07 -56.03
C SER A 37 -27.89 -9.09 -57.09
N THR A 38 -26.68 -9.62 -56.94
CA THR A 38 -26.11 -10.72 -57.75
C THR A 38 -25.71 -11.87 -56.84
N ILE A 39 -26.00 -13.12 -57.22
CA ILE A 39 -25.62 -14.31 -56.45
C ILE A 39 -24.52 -15.07 -57.15
N HIS A 40 -23.40 -15.31 -56.48
CA HIS A 40 -22.34 -16.21 -56.93
C HIS A 40 -22.39 -17.51 -56.13
N ILE A 41 -22.36 -18.65 -56.83
CA ILE A 41 -22.39 -19.99 -56.24
C ILE A 41 -21.08 -20.65 -56.63
N ASN A 42 -20.14 -20.71 -55.68
CA ASN A 42 -18.75 -21.05 -55.92
C ASN A 42 -18.39 -22.37 -55.23
N ARG A 43 -17.78 -23.31 -55.96
CA ARG A 43 -17.31 -24.56 -55.36
C ARG A 43 -16.16 -24.30 -54.39
N HIS A 44 -16.19 -24.97 -53.24
CA HIS A 44 -15.17 -24.90 -52.22
C HIS A 44 -13.86 -25.53 -52.73
N THR A 45 -12.77 -24.76 -52.72
CA THR A 45 -11.47 -25.17 -53.28
C THR A 45 -10.85 -26.39 -52.59
N ALA A 46 -11.17 -26.63 -51.32
CA ALA A 46 -10.75 -27.82 -50.58
C ALA A 46 -11.69 -29.04 -50.74
N SER A 47 -12.78 -28.95 -51.52
CA SER A 47 -13.66 -30.10 -51.76
C SER A 47 -13.09 -31.01 -52.86
N GLN A 48 -12.85 -32.27 -52.50
CA GLN A 48 -12.44 -33.34 -53.43
C GLN A 48 -13.62 -33.93 -54.22
N LEU A 49 -14.86 -33.60 -53.85
CA LEU A 49 -16.06 -34.09 -54.51
C LEU A 49 -16.24 -33.41 -55.88
N LYS A 50 -16.39 -34.23 -56.93
CA LYS A 50 -16.81 -33.78 -58.26
C LYS A 50 -18.30 -33.48 -58.22
N CYS A 51 -18.64 -32.24 -57.90
CA CYS A 51 -19.99 -31.70 -58.08
C CYS A 51 -19.92 -30.40 -58.88
N ASP A 52 -20.89 -30.25 -59.78
CA ASP A 52 -21.07 -29.14 -60.70
C ASP A 52 -22.54 -28.69 -60.62
N ILE A 53 -22.76 -27.40 -60.85
CA ILE A 53 -24.08 -26.78 -60.88
C ILE A 53 -24.51 -26.59 -62.34
N CYS A 54 -25.69 -27.12 -62.67
CA CYS A 54 -26.25 -27.16 -64.01
C CYS A 54 -27.40 -26.15 -64.15
N SER A 55 -27.35 -25.36 -65.22
CA SER A 55 -28.35 -24.35 -65.57
C SER A 55 -28.62 -24.45 -67.07
N GLN A 56 -29.88 -24.65 -67.48
CA GLN A 56 -30.27 -24.72 -68.89
C GLN A 56 -29.41 -25.70 -69.71
N ASN A 57 -29.17 -26.89 -69.16
CA ASN A 57 -28.31 -27.98 -69.67
C ASN A 57 -26.80 -27.67 -69.78
N VAL A 58 -26.32 -26.53 -69.27
CA VAL A 58 -24.89 -26.21 -69.14
C VAL A 58 -24.46 -26.40 -67.68
N CYS A 59 -23.51 -27.31 -67.43
CA CYS A 59 -22.97 -27.59 -66.10
C CYS A 59 -21.59 -26.94 -65.90
N GLN A 60 -21.38 -26.31 -64.75
CA GLN A 60 -20.17 -25.55 -64.41
C GLN A 60 -19.77 -25.74 -62.93
N SER A 61 -18.49 -25.54 -62.62
CA SER A 61 -17.96 -25.61 -61.23
C SER A 61 -18.24 -24.35 -60.40
N SER A 62 -18.82 -23.31 -61.02
CA SER A 62 -19.36 -22.12 -60.36
C SER A 62 -20.44 -21.50 -61.24
N LEU A 63 -21.37 -20.75 -60.66
CA LEU A 63 -22.45 -20.08 -61.38
C LEU A 63 -22.67 -18.67 -60.83
N THR A 64 -22.97 -17.71 -61.70
CA THR A 64 -23.33 -16.33 -61.32
C THR A 64 -24.73 -16.00 -61.83
N LEU A 65 -25.59 -15.52 -60.93
CA LEU A 65 -27.01 -15.28 -61.16
C LEU A 65 -27.35 -13.79 -60.95
N SER A 66 -27.77 -13.14 -62.04
CA SER A 66 -28.30 -11.76 -62.03
C SER A 66 -29.81 -11.69 -62.31
N ARG A 67 -30.48 -12.85 -62.37
CA ARG A 67 -31.93 -13.03 -62.54
C ARG A 67 -32.37 -14.34 -61.91
N SER A 68 -33.62 -14.43 -61.48
CA SER A 68 -34.20 -15.67 -60.94
C SER A 68 -34.19 -16.79 -61.97
N MET A 69 -33.80 -18.00 -61.57
CA MET A 69 -33.86 -19.20 -62.41
C MET A 69 -33.70 -20.49 -61.60
N ASP A 70 -34.07 -21.61 -62.22
CA ASP A 70 -33.88 -22.95 -61.67
C ASP A 70 -32.48 -23.48 -61.96
N VAL A 71 -31.89 -24.17 -60.98
CA VAL A 71 -30.60 -24.86 -61.09
C VAL A 71 -30.71 -26.31 -60.61
N VAL A 72 -29.83 -27.17 -61.08
CA VAL A 72 -29.72 -28.58 -60.66
C VAL A 72 -28.28 -28.85 -60.22
N PHE A 73 -28.10 -29.67 -59.18
CA PHE A 73 -26.78 -30.11 -58.72
C PHE A 73 -26.62 -31.60 -58.98
N ASN A 74 -25.51 -32.03 -59.58
CA ASN A 74 -25.25 -33.44 -59.91
C ASN A 74 -24.69 -34.27 -58.74
N CYS A 75 -25.00 -33.88 -57.48
CA CYS A 75 -24.53 -34.57 -56.28
C CYS A 75 -25.50 -34.45 -55.09
N SER A 76 -25.44 -35.42 -54.18
CA SER A 76 -26.40 -35.60 -53.08
C SER A 76 -26.30 -34.60 -51.91
N GLN A 77 -25.17 -33.87 -51.78
CA GLN A 77 -24.90 -32.94 -50.68
C GLN A 77 -24.25 -31.64 -51.20
N PRO A 78 -24.95 -30.85 -52.04
CA PRO A 78 -24.37 -29.65 -52.65
C PRO A 78 -24.02 -28.57 -51.62
N GLU A 79 -24.64 -28.56 -50.43
CA GLU A 79 -24.37 -27.56 -49.40
C GLU A 79 -23.00 -27.71 -48.70
N GLU A 80 -22.37 -28.87 -48.83
CA GLU A 80 -21.00 -29.14 -48.34
C GLU A 80 -19.94 -28.79 -49.40
N VAL A 81 -20.35 -28.73 -50.68
CA VAL A 81 -19.47 -28.53 -51.83
C VAL A 81 -19.49 -27.08 -52.31
N PHE A 82 -20.62 -26.38 -52.22
CA PHE A 82 -20.78 -24.99 -52.69
C PHE A 82 -20.97 -23.98 -51.55
N ARG A 83 -20.40 -22.79 -51.73
CA ARG A 83 -20.72 -21.61 -50.92
C ARG A 83 -21.42 -20.56 -51.77
N VAL A 84 -22.35 -19.86 -51.14
CA VAL A 84 -23.18 -18.82 -51.79
C VAL A 84 -22.70 -17.46 -51.32
N GLU A 85 -22.43 -16.55 -52.26
CA GLU A 85 -22.19 -15.13 -51.97
C GLU A 85 -23.28 -14.27 -52.64
N ILE A 86 -23.96 -13.45 -51.85
CA ILE A 86 -24.97 -12.49 -52.32
C ILE A 86 -24.34 -11.10 -52.28
N VAL A 87 -24.03 -10.54 -53.45
CA VAL A 87 -23.33 -9.26 -53.61
C VAL A 87 -24.33 -8.17 -54.01
N LYS A 88 -24.30 -7.05 -53.27
CA LYS A 88 -25.09 -5.84 -53.53
C LYS A 88 -24.14 -4.64 -53.60
N ASN A 89 -24.18 -3.89 -54.69
CA ASN A 89 -23.26 -2.77 -54.95
C ASN A 89 -23.98 -1.43 -54.72
N ILE A 90 -23.42 -0.58 -53.86
CA ILE A 90 -24.04 0.67 -53.40
C ILE A 90 -23.11 1.84 -53.74
N VAL A 91 -23.55 2.70 -54.65
CA VAL A 91 -22.79 3.88 -55.11
C VAL A 91 -23.43 5.15 -54.55
N CYS A 92 -22.78 5.75 -53.55
CA CYS A 92 -23.17 7.02 -52.96
C CYS A 92 -22.66 8.18 -53.84
N THR A 93 -23.56 9.04 -54.32
CA THR A 93 -23.22 10.21 -55.16
C THR A 93 -23.11 11.48 -54.31
N SER A 94 -24.12 12.36 -54.33
CA SER A 94 -24.28 13.52 -53.44
C SER A 94 -25.09 13.21 -52.17
N THR A 95 -25.91 12.16 -52.20
CA THR A 95 -26.71 11.69 -51.07
C THR A 95 -26.48 10.21 -50.84
N CYS A 96 -26.27 9.82 -49.58
CA CYS A 96 -26.40 8.44 -49.14
C CYS A 96 -27.13 8.43 -47.80
N ASN A 97 -28.29 7.76 -47.77
CA ASN A 97 -29.08 7.49 -46.58
C ASN A 97 -29.93 6.24 -46.87
N GLY A 98 -29.48 5.08 -46.41
CA GLY A 98 -30.15 3.81 -46.68
C GLY A 98 -30.06 2.88 -45.48
N THR A 99 -31.15 2.17 -45.18
CA THR A 99 -31.15 1.10 -44.18
C THR A 99 -30.93 -0.22 -44.88
N ILE A 100 -29.75 -0.82 -44.69
CA ILE A 100 -29.41 -2.14 -45.23
C ILE A 100 -29.99 -3.20 -44.30
N THR A 101 -30.86 -4.04 -44.86
CA THR A 101 -31.41 -5.23 -44.20
C THR A 101 -31.04 -6.45 -45.06
N PRO A 102 -30.42 -7.50 -44.51
CA PRO A 102 -30.07 -8.68 -45.30
C PRO A 102 -31.33 -9.43 -45.78
N GLU A 103 -31.43 -9.63 -47.08
CA GLU A 103 -32.57 -10.26 -47.75
C GLU A 103 -32.65 -11.77 -47.44
N ALA A 104 -33.86 -12.30 -47.21
CA ALA A 104 -34.05 -13.72 -46.94
C ALA A 104 -34.15 -14.51 -48.25
N TYR A 105 -33.33 -15.56 -48.38
CA TYR A 105 -33.35 -16.49 -49.52
C TYR A 105 -33.71 -17.91 -49.01
N PRO A 106 -34.99 -18.34 -49.08
CA PRO A 106 -35.43 -19.63 -48.55
C PRO A 106 -34.75 -20.84 -49.17
N SER A 107 -34.63 -20.89 -50.50
CA SER A 107 -33.99 -21.99 -51.23
C SER A 107 -32.48 -22.12 -50.95
N LEU A 108 -31.85 -21.10 -50.36
CA LEU A 108 -30.41 -21.09 -50.07
C LEU A 108 -30.08 -21.32 -48.58
N GLN A 109 -31.08 -21.59 -47.72
CA GLN A 109 -30.86 -21.71 -46.27
C GLN A 109 -29.89 -22.83 -45.87
N ASN A 110 -29.87 -23.95 -46.60
CA ASN A 110 -28.97 -25.07 -46.31
C ASN A 110 -27.50 -24.73 -46.59
N PHE A 111 -27.22 -23.79 -47.50
CA PHE A 111 -25.87 -23.39 -47.89
C PHE A 111 -25.27 -22.38 -46.92
N THR A 112 -23.95 -22.42 -46.77
CA THR A 112 -23.20 -21.31 -46.16
C THR A 112 -23.30 -20.09 -47.07
N ARG A 113 -23.90 -19.01 -46.56
CA ARG A 113 -24.20 -17.77 -47.27
C ARG A 113 -23.34 -16.64 -46.74
N THR A 114 -22.72 -15.89 -47.63
CA THR A 114 -22.07 -14.62 -47.31
C THR A 114 -22.84 -13.50 -48.01
N PHE A 115 -23.44 -12.60 -47.25
CA PHE A 115 -23.99 -11.35 -47.79
C PHE A 115 -22.86 -10.33 -47.85
N THR A 116 -22.71 -9.64 -48.98
CA THR A 116 -21.63 -8.69 -49.27
C THR A 116 -22.24 -7.38 -49.77
N TRP A 117 -21.94 -6.27 -49.09
CA TRP A 117 -22.27 -4.92 -49.52
C TRP A 117 -20.98 -4.17 -49.86
N ASN A 118 -20.77 -3.91 -51.14
CA ASN A 118 -19.67 -3.06 -51.60
C ASN A 118 -20.19 -1.63 -51.65
N ILE A 119 -19.60 -0.73 -50.88
CA ILE A 119 -20.04 0.66 -50.71
C ILE A 119 -18.95 1.59 -51.25
N LYS A 120 -19.30 2.45 -52.21
CA LYS A 120 -18.38 3.38 -52.87
C LYS A 120 -18.97 4.79 -52.89
N VAL A 121 -18.24 5.76 -52.35
CA VAL A 121 -18.58 7.19 -52.36
C VAL A 121 -17.84 7.87 -53.51
N GLN A 122 -18.56 8.66 -54.32
CA GLN A 122 -17.97 9.40 -55.45
C GLN A 122 -17.34 10.74 -55.06
N SER A 123 -17.73 11.31 -53.92
CA SER A 123 -17.10 12.50 -53.33
C SER A 123 -15.89 12.12 -52.46
N ARG A 124 -15.16 13.12 -51.93
CA ARG A 124 -14.02 12.89 -51.03
C ARG A 124 -14.42 12.37 -49.64
N ASN A 125 -15.71 12.46 -49.32
CA ASN A 125 -16.29 12.11 -48.03
C ASN A 125 -16.14 10.62 -47.70
N ALA A 126 -16.10 10.32 -46.40
CA ALA A 126 -16.26 8.96 -45.90
C ALA A 126 -17.73 8.50 -45.98
N PHE A 127 -17.97 7.19 -45.83
CA PHE A 127 -19.30 6.68 -45.46
C PHE A 127 -19.33 6.23 -44.00
N CYS A 128 -20.44 6.50 -43.33
CA CYS A 128 -20.70 6.12 -41.94
C CYS A 128 -21.65 4.91 -41.91
N LEU A 129 -21.14 3.79 -41.42
CA LEU A 129 -21.90 2.61 -41.04
C LEU A 129 -22.45 2.81 -39.61
N ASN A 130 -23.77 2.74 -39.44
CA ASN A 130 -24.43 2.92 -38.16
C ASN A 130 -25.12 1.62 -37.71
N PHE A 131 -24.57 1.04 -36.64
CA PHE A 131 -25.00 -0.22 -36.03
C PHE A 131 -25.79 -0.02 -34.72
N THR A 132 -26.16 1.23 -34.36
CA THR A 132 -26.61 1.62 -33.00
C THR A 132 -27.62 0.66 -32.36
N ARG A 133 -28.61 0.19 -33.12
CA ARG A 133 -29.68 -0.74 -32.65
C ARG A 133 -29.16 -2.09 -32.17
N ALA A 134 -28.05 -2.59 -32.72
CA ALA A 134 -27.49 -3.91 -32.39
C ALA A 134 -26.13 -3.83 -31.68
N GLY A 135 -25.28 -2.89 -32.11
CA GLY A 135 -23.88 -2.80 -31.71
C GLY A 135 -23.03 -3.98 -32.22
N LEU A 136 -21.73 -3.75 -32.38
CA LEU A 136 -20.76 -4.78 -32.74
C LEU A 136 -19.71 -4.97 -31.63
N LYS A 137 -19.34 -6.23 -31.37
CA LYS A 137 -18.19 -6.64 -30.54
C LYS A 137 -17.10 -7.09 -31.50
N GLN A 138 -15.90 -6.50 -31.43
CA GLN A 138 -14.75 -7.00 -32.20
C GLN A 138 -14.31 -8.35 -31.62
N ILE A 139 -13.88 -9.25 -32.51
CA ILE A 139 -13.41 -10.60 -32.17
C ILE A 139 -12.13 -10.93 -32.93
N GLN A 140 -11.35 -11.88 -32.40
CA GLN A 140 -10.20 -12.44 -33.12
C GLN A 140 -10.71 -13.23 -34.36
N PRO A 141 -10.01 -13.26 -35.51
CA PRO A 141 -10.50 -13.97 -36.71
C PRO A 141 -10.75 -15.48 -36.55
N THR A 142 -10.21 -16.10 -35.49
CA THR A 142 -10.41 -17.50 -35.11
C THR A 142 -11.58 -17.73 -34.14
N GLU A 143 -12.08 -16.68 -33.49
CA GLU A 143 -13.23 -16.74 -32.57
C GLU A 143 -14.53 -16.97 -33.37
N GLN A 144 -15.55 -17.55 -32.73
CA GLN A 144 -16.87 -17.78 -33.34
C GLN A 144 -17.97 -17.11 -32.51
N CYS A 145 -18.92 -16.46 -33.17
CA CYS A 145 -20.05 -15.82 -32.51
C CYS A 145 -21.05 -16.86 -31.94
N GLN A 146 -21.73 -16.53 -30.84
CA GLN A 146 -22.73 -17.41 -30.22
C GLN A 146 -23.91 -17.72 -31.16
N ASP A 147 -24.32 -16.75 -31.98
CA ASP A 147 -25.32 -16.91 -33.05
C ASP A 147 -24.72 -17.42 -34.38
N LYS A 148 -23.40 -17.64 -34.42
CA LYS A 148 -22.57 -17.97 -35.59
C LYS A 148 -22.61 -16.94 -36.73
N HIS A 149 -23.14 -15.73 -36.51
CA HIS A 149 -23.23 -14.69 -37.53
C HIS A 149 -22.01 -13.77 -37.46
N ILE A 150 -21.04 -14.00 -38.35
CA ILE A 150 -19.78 -13.24 -38.37
C ILE A 150 -19.91 -12.07 -39.34
N TYR A 151 -19.78 -10.86 -38.81
CA TYR A 151 -19.66 -9.63 -39.61
C TYR A 151 -18.18 -9.35 -39.90
N SER A 152 -17.89 -8.72 -41.03
CA SER A 152 -16.55 -8.22 -41.37
C SER A 152 -16.66 -6.89 -42.09
N VAL A 153 -15.66 -6.02 -41.86
CA VAL A 153 -15.54 -4.71 -42.52
C VAL A 153 -14.11 -4.56 -43.04
N SER A 154 -13.96 -4.11 -44.28
CA SER A 154 -12.67 -3.81 -44.90
C SER A 154 -12.74 -2.57 -45.80
N THR A 155 -11.63 -1.83 -45.91
CA THR A 155 -11.39 -0.86 -46.98
C THR A 155 -10.78 -1.57 -48.19
N THR A 156 -10.33 -0.81 -49.19
CA THR A 156 -9.44 -1.29 -50.25
C THR A 156 -8.02 -1.62 -49.77
N THR A 157 -7.59 -1.11 -48.60
CA THR A 157 -6.22 -1.27 -48.05
C THR A 157 -6.12 -2.24 -46.88
N ALA A 158 -7.18 -2.41 -46.07
CA ALA A 158 -7.12 -3.12 -44.80
C ALA A 158 -8.44 -3.82 -44.42
N ARG A 159 -8.34 -4.94 -43.71
CA ARG A 159 -9.48 -5.53 -42.99
C ARG A 159 -9.61 -4.84 -41.63
N ILE A 160 -10.55 -3.91 -41.49
CA ILE A 160 -10.82 -3.17 -40.26
C ILE A 160 -11.18 -4.11 -39.09
N GLY A 161 -11.86 -5.23 -39.37
CA GLY A 161 -11.95 -6.33 -38.41
C GLY A 161 -13.00 -7.40 -38.70
N THR A 162 -13.14 -8.29 -37.72
CA THR A 162 -14.17 -9.33 -37.57
C THR A 162 -15.01 -9.02 -36.34
N PHE A 163 -16.33 -9.20 -36.42
CA PHE A 163 -17.26 -8.76 -35.38
C PHE A 163 -18.44 -9.71 -35.16
N CYS A 164 -18.89 -9.81 -33.91
CA CYS A 164 -20.20 -10.35 -33.53
C CYS A 164 -21.19 -9.22 -33.23
N ARG A 165 -22.48 -9.55 -33.18
CA ARG A 165 -23.55 -8.63 -32.72
C ARG A 165 -23.44 -8.37 -31.21
N GLN A 166 -24.23 -7.41 -30.72
CA GLN A 166 -24.43 -7.10 -29.29
C GLN A 166 -23.18 -6.57 -28.55
N GLY A 167 -22.43 -5.66 -29.19
CA GLY A 167 -21.27 -5.00 -28.57
C GLY A 167 -21.34 -3.48 -28.44
N THR A 168 -20.22 -2.89 -28.01
CA THR A 168 -20.07 -1.45 -27.73
C THR A 168 -19.83 -0.58 -28.95
N ILE A 169 -19.37 -1.13 -30.08
CA ILE A 169 -19.14 -0.36 -31.31
C ILE A 169 -20.50 0.01 -31.91
N LYS A 170 -20.80 1.31 -32.02
CA LYS A 170 -22.10 1.82 -32.51
C LYS A 170 -22.04 2.35 -33.93
N SER A 171 -20.88 2.82 -34.38
CA SER A 171 -20.66 3.22 -35.78
C SER A 171 -19.21 3.03 -36.21
N MET A 172 -18.99 2.98 -37.53
CA MET A 172 -17.68 3.03 -38.16
C MET A 172 -17.76 4.00 -39.33
N GLN A 173 -16.87 4.99 -39.37
CA GLN A 173 -16.67 5.86 -40.53
C GLN A 173 -15.51 5.28 -41.35
N VAL A 174 -15.71 5.10 -42.66
CA VAL A 174 -14.84 4.30 -43.53
C VAL A 174 -14.46 5.09 -44.79
N LEU A 175 -13.18 5.05 -45.15
CA LEU A 175 -12.57 5.88 -46.18
C LEU A 175 -13.02 5.53 -47.61
N ARG A 176 -13.91 6.35 -48.19
CA ARG A 176 -14.37 6.39 -49.60
C ARG A 176 -14.98 5.10 -50.16
N GLU A 177 -14.27 3.98 -50.12
CA GLU A 177 -14.68 2.69 -50.69
C GLU A 177 -14.31 1.54 -49.75
N GLY A 178 -15.27 0.66 -49.53
CA GLY A 178 -15.09 -0.48 -48.65
C GLY A 178 -16.19 -1.52 -48.79
N ARG A 179 -15.99 -2.63 -48.09
CA ARG A 179 -16.82 -3.82 -48.16
C ARG A 179 -17.27 -4.21 -46.75
N VAL A 180 -18.57 -4.37 -46.58
CA VAL A 180 -19.17 -4.98 -45.40
C VAL A 180 -19.63 -6.38 -45.81
N SER A 181 -19.39 -7.39 -44.98
CA SER A 181 -19.97 -8.71 -45.19
C SER A 181 -20.53 -9.33 -43.92
N LEU A 182 -21.49 -10.24 -44.11
CA LEU A 182 -22.12 -11.05 -43.07
C LEU A 182 -22.11 -12.51 -43.55
N GLN A 183 -21.33 -13.35 -42.87
CA GLN A 183 -21.30 -14.79 -43.10
C GLN A 183 -22.29 -15.50 -42.16
N VAL A 184 -23.13 -16.34 -42.73
CA VAL A 184 -24.14 -17.18 -42.06
C VAL A 184 -23.92 -18.64 -42.48
N PRO A 185 -23.58 -19.55 -41.56
CA PRO A 185 -23.40 -20.96 -41.88
C PRO A 185 -24.66 -21.62 -42.47
N GLY A 186 -24.43 -22.72 -43.19
CA GLY A 186 -25.51 -23.58 -43.69
C GLY A 186 -26.43 -24.06 -42.56
N LYS A 187 -27.73 -24.15 -42.87
CA LYS A 187 -28.81 -24.61 -41.97
C LYS A 187 -29.07 -23.67 -40.77
N GLN A 188 -28.34 -22.55 -40.65
CA GLN A 188 -28.60 -21.50 -39.66
C GLN A 188 -29.63 -20.48 -40.20
N GLN A 189 -30.66 -20.16 -39.39
CA GLN A 189 -31.62 -19.10 -39.72
C GLN A 189 -30.93 -17.74 -39.77
N LEU A 190 -31.27 -16.91 -40.77
CA LEU A 190 -30.77 -15.54 -40.90
C LEU A 190 -31.33 -14.66 -39.76
N ASN A 191 -30.52 -14.40 -38.75
CA ASN A 191 -30.84 -13.50 -37.64
C ASN A 191 -29.84 -12.33 -37.68
N ALA A 192 -30.18 -11.32 -38.48
CA ALA A 192 -29.36 -10.14 -38.72
C ALA A 192 -30.07 -8.86 -38.27
N ALA A 193 -29.30 -7.85 -37.88
CA ALA A 193 -29.84 -6.52 -37.60
C ALA A 193 -29.68 -5.61 -38.81
N SER A 194 -30.69 -4.80 -39.10
CA SER A 194 -30.59 -3.72 -40.06
C SER A 194 -29.54 -2.69 -39.60
N PHE A 195 -28.62 -2.28 -40.48
CA PHE A 195 -27.67 -1.20 -40.23
C PHE A 195 -27.86 -0.08 -41.25
N ALA A 196 -27.63 1.18 -40.85
CA ALA A 196 -27.80 2.31 -41.76
C ALA A 196 -26.45 2.73 -42.37
N VAL A 197 -26.50 3.19 -43.62
CA VAL A 197 -25.35 3.79 -44.34
C VAL A 197 -25.68 5.24 -44.64
N SER A 198 -24.74 6.12 -44.31
CA SER A 198 -24.85 7.57 -44.48
C SER A 198 -23.53 8.18 -44.96
N LEU A 199 -23.54 9.41 -45.45
CA LEU A 199 -22.29 10.16 -45.68
C LEU A 199 -21.73 10.70 -44.35
N GLY A 200 -20.41 10.67 -44.21
CA GLY A 200 -19.66 11.34 -43.13
C GLY A 200 -18.72 12.43 -43.67
N PRO A 201 -18.00 13.16 -42.82
CA PRO A 201 -16.93 14.05 -43.26
C PRO A 201 -15.78 13.30 -43.98
N GLU A 202 -14.91 14.04 -44.65
CA GLU A 202 -13.63 13.51 -45.17
C GLU A 202 -12.72 13.08 -44.01
N ILE A 203 -12.01 11.96 -44.19
CA ILE A 203 -10.99 11.45 -43.25
C ILE A 203 -9.75 11.04 -44.06
N THR A 204 -8.59 10.99 -43.40
CA THR A 204 -7.34 10.49 -43.98
C THR A 204 -7.04 9.04 -43.58
N SER A 205 -7.48 8.61 -42.40
CA SER A 205 -7.40 7.24 -41.89
C SER A 205 -8.33 6.28 -42.66
N PRO A 206 -8.03 4.98 -42.77
CA PRO A 206 -8.92 4.01 -43.42
C PRO A 206 -10.27 3.87 -42.69
N ALA A 207 -10.26 4.01 -41.35
CA ALA A 207 -11.48 4.05 -40.55
C ALA A 207 -11.34 4.83 -39.22
N ILE A 208 -12.48 5.35 -38.74
CA ILE A 208 -12.69 5.79 -37.36
C ILE A 208 -13.81 4.93 -36.75
N ILE A 209 -13.54 4.27 -35.64
CA ILE A 209 -14.43 3.31 -34.98
C ILE A 209 -15.06 3.97 -33.74
N SER A 210 -16.37 4.21 -33.76
CA SER A 210 -17.09 4.86 -32.65
C SER A 210 -17.60 3.82 -31.64
N VAL A 211 -17.15 3.94 -30.40
CA VAL A 211 -17.42 3.00 -29.30
C VAL A 211 -18.19 3.72 -28.20
N THR A 212 -19.31 3.15 -27.76
CA THR A 212 -20.07 3.64 -26.60
C THR A 212 -19.98 2.61 -25.48
N LEU A 213 -19.29 2.96 -24.41
CA LEU A 213 -19.21 2.12 -23.21
C LEU A 213 -20.53 2.20 -22.44
N PRO A 214 -21.05 1.08 -21.90
CA PRO A 214 -22.35 1.05 -21.24
C PRO A 214 -22.29 1.64 -19.83
N GLU A 215 -23.44 2.05 -19.28
CA GLU A 215 -23.58 2.49 -17.89
C GLU A 215 -23.58 1.30 -16.90
N LYS A 216 -22.53 0.46 -16.98
CA LYS A 216 -22.24 -0.63 -16.04
C LYS A 216 -20.75 -0.99 -16.10
N PRO A 217 -20.17 -1.52 -15.00
CA PRO A 217 -18.84 -2.13 -15.02
C PRO A 217 -18.70 -3.08 -16.21
N SER A 218 -17.69 -2.83 -17.05
CA SER A 218 -17.56 -3.51 -18.33
C SER A 218 -16.12 -3.51 -18.83
N SER A 219 -15.78 -4.51 -19.65
CA SER A 219 -14.49 -4.62 -20.29
C SER A 219 -14.68 -5.21 -21.70
N GLN A 220 -14.02 -4.63 -22.70
CA GLN A 220 -14.01 -5.16 -24.07
C GLN A 220 -12.60 -5.07 -24.66
N GLU A 221 -12.27 -6.05 -25.51
CA GLU A 221 -11.02 -6.12 -26.25
C GLU A 221 -11.18 -5.63 -27.69
N PHE A 222 -10.10 -5.09 -28.22
CA PHE A 222 -9.99 -4.43 -29.51
C PHE A 222 -8.67 -4.82 -30.17
N PHE A 223 -8.68 -4.86 -31.50
CA PHE A 223 -7.57 -5.34 -32.32
C PHE A 223 -7.28 -4.34 -33.44
N SER A 224 -6.01 -4.16 -33.80
CA SER A 224 -5.62 -3.41 -35.00
C SER A 224 -6.24 -4.01 -36.27
N PRO A 225 -6.47 -3.21 -37.34
CA PRO A 225 -6.80 -3.76 -38.65
C PRO A 225 -5.76 -4.79 -39.10
N ASN A 226 -6.20 -5.75 -39.90
CA ASN A 226 -5.47 -6.96 -40.34
C ASN A 226 -5.09 -8.00 -39.26
N TYR A 227 -5.20 -7.69 -37.96
CA TYR A 227 -4.77 -8.58 -36.86
C TYR A 227 -5.25 -10.04 -37.02
N PRO A 228 -4.37 -11.06 -36.87
CA PRO A 228 -3.01 -11.00 -36.34
C PRO A 228 -1.92 -10.56 -37.33
N GLU A 229 -2.26 -10.31 -38.60
CA GLU A 229 -1.32 -9.78 -39.59
C GLU A 229 -1.02 -8.29 -39.36
N SER A 230 0.03 -7.77 -40.00
CA SER A 230 0.44 -6.36 -39.84
C SER A 230 -0.65 -5.37 -40.22
N PHE A 231 -0.83 -4.36 -39.37
CA PHE A 231 -1.45 -3.10 -39.74
C PHE A 231 -0.66 -2.47 -40.92
N PRO A 232 -1.31 -1.80 -41.91
CA PRO A 232 -0.63 -1.31 -43.11
C PRO A 232 0.40 -0.20 -42.84
N ASP A 233 1.29 0.00 -43.81
CA ASP A 233 2.40 0.96 -43.79
C ASP A 233 1.94 2.42 -43.79
N ASP A 234 2.57 3.26 -42.96
CA ASP A 234 2.27 4.71 -42.75
C ASP A 234 0.78 5.08 -42.46
N ASP A 235 -0.05 4.08 -42.16
CA ASP A 235 -1.49 4.21 -41.97
C ASP A 235 -1.86 4.58 -40.52
N LEU A 236 -3.07 5.08 -40.33
CA LEU A 236 -3.59 5.57 -39.03
C LEU A 236 -4.98 5.00 -38.77
N VAL A 237 -5.24 4.43 -37.60
CA VAL A 237 -6.59 3.99 -37.18
C VAL A 237 -6.97 4.63 -35.85
N THR A 238 -8.22 5.08 -35.73
CA THR A 238 -8.74 5.77 -34.53
C THR A 238 -9.95 5.06 -33.96
N TRP A 239 -9.97 4.85 -32.65
CA TRP A 239 -11.14 4.46 -31.87
C TRP A 239 -11.59 5.66 -31.03
N ALA A 240 -12.84 6.10 -31.21
CA ALA A 240 -13.46 7.19 -30.47
C ALA A 240 -14.33 6.63 -29.35
N PHE A 241 -13.91 6.80 -28.08
CA PHE A 241 -14.57 6.22 -26.92
C PHE A 241 -15.48 7.23 -26.22
N GLN A 242 -16.79 7.00 -26.31
CA GLN A 242 -17.78 7.69 -25.49
C GLN A 242 -17.87 6.99 -24.12
N VAL A 243 -17.45 7.69 -23.06
CA VAL A 243 -17.42 7.18 -21.68
C VAL A 243 -18.51 7.89 -20.86
N PRO A 244 -19.42 7.18 -20.18
CA PRO A 244 -20.46 7.82 -19.37
C PRO A 244 -19.87 8.55 -18.13
N HIS A 245 -20.46 9.69 -17.75
CA HIS A 245 -19.88 10.65 -16.79
C HIS A 245 -19.45 10.10 -15.42
N LYS A 246 -20.03 8.99 -14.94
CA LYS A 246 -19.70 8.35 -13.64
C LYS A 246 -18.64 7.25 -13.75
N TYR A 247 -18.15 6.98 -14.95
CA TYR A 247 -17.24 5.88 -15.24
C TYR A 247 -15.85 6.39 -15.57
N TYR A 248 -14.85 5.64 -15.12
CA TYR A 248 -13.46 5.86 -15.37
C TYR A 248 -12.94 4.75 -16.27
N SER A 249 -12.26 5.13 -17.35
CA SER A 249 -11.73 4.24 -18.37
C SER A 249 -10.23 4.02 -18.19
N THR A 250 -9.82 2.75 -18.23
CA THR A 250 -8.42 2.33 -18.21
C THR A 250 -8.13 1.46 -19.44
N VAL A 251 -7.03 1.79 -20.13
CA VAL A 251 -6.55 1.17 -21.37
C VAL A 251 -5.37 0.26 -21.01
N ASN A 252 -5.46 -1.02 -21.35
CA ASN A 252 -4.41 -2.01 -21.10
C ASN A 252 -4.02 -2.69 -22.42
N ILE A 253 -2.76 -2.58 -22.84
CA ILE A 253 -2.24 -3.39 -23.95
C ILE A 253 -2.06 -4.83 -23.43
N LEU A 254 -2.55 -5.80 -24.19
CA LEU A 254 -2.46 -7.23 -23.87
C LEU A 254 -1.36 -7.91 -24.69
N ASN A 255 -1.24 -7.55 -25.97
CA ASN A 255 -0.17 -7.98 -26.85
C ASN A 255 0.11 -6.91 -27.93
N SER A 256 1.36 -6.78 -28.36
CA SER A 256 1.75 -5.89 -29.45
C SER A 256 3.12 -6.25 -30.03
N THR A 257 3.23 -6.28 -31.36
CA THR A 257 4.51 -6.34 -32.07
C THR A 257 4.88 -4.97 -32.64
N LYS A 258 6.17 -4.63 -32.66
CA LYS A 258 6.69 -3.39 -33.27
C LYS A 258 7.53 -3.74 -34.51
N PRO A 259 7.30 -3.09 -35.66
CA PRO A 259 8.16 -3.19 -36.84
C PRO A 259 9.46 -2.42 -36.65
N ARG A 260 10.42 -2.67 -37.54
CA ARG A 260 11.57 -1.77 -37.72
C ARG A 260 11.15 -0.63 -38.65
N CYS A 261 11.29 0.61 -38.17
CA CYS A 261 10.91 1.81 -38.90
C CYS A 261 12.11 2.42 -39.64
N GLU A 262 11.92 2.81 -40.90
CA GLU A 262 12.85 3.70 -41.62
C GLU A 262 12.58 5.18 -41.31
N LYS A 263 11.29 5.55 -41.26
CA LYS A 263 10.81 6.94 -41.10
C LYS A 263 9.53 6.95 -40.27
N LYS A 264 9.42 7.95 -39.38
CA LYS A 264 8.39 8.08 -38.34
C LYS A 264 8.48 6.95 -37.29
N ASP A 265 7.89 7.16 -36.12
CA ASP A 265 7.84 6.17 -35.03
C ASP A 265 6.43 5.62 -34.86
N THR A 266 6.34 4.33 -34.48
CA THR A 266 5.05 3.75 -34.05
C THR A 266 4.65 4.31 -32.69
N ARG A 267 3.42 4.83 -32.60
CA ARG A 267 2.91 5.53 -31.41
C ARG A 267 1.43 5.34 -31.19
N VAL A 268 1.03 5.47 -29.94
CA VAL A 268 -0.37 5.61 -29.51
C VAL A 268 -0.61 7.06 -29.13
N GLU A 269 -1.58 7.71 -29.78
CA GLU A 269 -1.97 9.09 -29.51
C GLU A 269 -3.34 9.12 -28.82
N TYR A 270 -3.40 9.78 -27.66
CA TYR A 270 -4.63 10.02 -26.92
C TYR A 270 -5.07 11.46 -27.12
N GLN A 271 -6.17 11.68 -27.85
CA GLN A 271 -6.80 12.99 -27.95
C GLN A 271 -7.79 13.14 -26.80
N LEU A 272 -7.41 13.95 -25.80
CA LEU A 272 -8.26 14.35 -24.68
C LEU A 272 -8.88 15.73 -24.99
N HIS A 273 -9.86 16.17 -24.19
CA HIS A 273 -10.72 17.34 -24.48
C HIS A 273 -9.99 18.61 -24.95
N SER A 274 -8.79 18.90 -24.43
CA SER A 274 -7.97 20.05 -24.83
C SER A 274 -6.47 19.75 -24.88
N THR A 275 -6.08 18.47 -24.88
CA THR A 275 -4.68 18.04 -24.80
C THR A 275 -4.46 16.74 -25.56
N THR A 276 -3.41 16.70 -26.39
CA THR A 276 -2.90 15.46 -26.99
C THR A 276 -1.84 14.86 -26.05
N LEU A 277 -1.95 13.56 -25.78
CA LEU A 277 -0.96 12.79 -25.02
C LEU A 277 -0.45 11.64 -25.91
N VAL A 278 0.79 11.75 -26.37
CA VAL A 278 1.47 10.70 -27.13
C VAL A 278 2.17 9.74 -26.17
N LYS A 279 2.07 8.44 -26.42
CA LYS A 279 2.78 7.37 -25.70
C LYS A 279 3.37 6.33 -26.65
N GLN A 280 4.45 5.68 -26.24
CA GLN A 280 4.91 4.46 -26.87
C GLN A 280 4.06 3.26 -26.43
N LEU A 281 3.98 2.21 -27.26
CA LEU A 281 3.27 0.97 -26.92
C LEU A 281 3.86 0.24 -25.69
N SER A 282 5.13 0.53 -25.36
CA SER A 282 5.89 -0.05 -24.24
C SER A 282 5.77 0.75 -22.92
N GLU A 283 5.09 1.90 -22.93
CA GLU A 283 4.88 2.72 -21.73
C GLU A 283 3.56 2.34 -21.03
N PRO A 284 3.40 2.63 -19.72
CA PRO A 284 2.09 2.55 -19.06
C PRO A 284 1.08 3.46 -19.77
N GLN A 285 -0.07 2.91 -20.17
CA GLN A 285 -1.03 3.58 -21.06
C GLN A 285 -1.95 4.58 -20.32
N LEU A 286 -3.11 4.95 -20.89
CA LEU A 286 -4.08 5.82 -20.24
C LEU A 286 -4.84 5.03 -19.15
N SER A 287 -4.84 5.52 -17.91
CA SER A 287 -5.42 4.83 -16.74
C SER A 287 -6.24 5.80 -15.89
N GLU A 288 -7.39 5.33 -15.40
CA GLU A 288 -8.34 6.07 -14.55
C GLU A 288 -8.66 7.48 -15.10
N HIS A 289 -8.92 7.55 -16.40
CA HIS A 289 -9.39 8.75 -17.10
C HIS A 289 -10.90 8.87 -17.02
N GLN A 290 -11.43 10.08 -16.83
CA GLN A 290 -12.86 10.37 -16.80
C GLN A 290 -13.26 11.18 -18.02
N GLY A 291 -14.32 10.75 -18.71
CA GLY A 291 -14.84 11.40 -19.91
C GLY A 291 -14.36 10.76 -21.21
N SER A 292 -14.90 11.26 -22.32
CA SER A 292 -14.66 10.71 -23.66
C SER A 292 -13.31 11.13 -24.24
N PHE A 293 -12.69 10.22 -24.99
CA PHE A 293 -11.36 10.40 -25.59
C PHE A 293 -11.24 9.62 -26.91
N ASN A 294 -10.33 10.04 -27.79
CA ASN A 294 -9.92 9.24 -28.94
C ASN A 294 -8.57 8.56 -28.67
N LEU A 295 -8.43 7.30 -29.09
CA LEU A 295 -7.17 6.57 -29.14
C LEU A 295 -6.84 6.34 -30.62
N SER A 296 -5.69 6.82 -31.07
CA SER A 296 -5.19 6.60 -32.42
C SER A 296 -3.91 5.75 -32.40
N LEU A 297 -3.83 4.73 -33.25
CA LEU A 297 -2.63 3.95 -33.49
C LEU A 297 -2.04 4.35 -34.85
N GLN A 298 -0.81 4.87 -34.84
CA GLN A 298 -0.08 5.23 -36.06
C GLN A 298 1.02 4.20 -36.35
N ASN A 299 1.07 3.70 -37.59
CA ASN A 299 2.23 2.97 -38.08
C ASN A 299 3.34 3.92 -38.55
N CYS A 300 4.55 3.40 -38.65
CA CYS A 300 5.67 4.05 -39.33
C CYS A 300 5.79 3.58 -40.78
N HIS A 301 6.80 4.07 -41.49
CA HIS A 301 7.26 3.48 -42.74
C HIS A 301 8.21 2.31 -42.40
N VAL A 302 7.85 1.09 -42.76
CA VAL A 302 8.50 -0.16 -42.34
C VAL A 302 9.67 -0.54 -43.26
N ASP A 303 10.79 -0.94 -42.66
CA ASP A 303 11.94 -1.53 -43.36
C ASP A 303 11.55 -2.91 -43.94
N THR A 304 11.21 -2.91 -45.24
CA THR A 304 10.78 -4.10 -45.98
C THR A 304 11.89 -5.12 -46.25
N GLN A 305 13.15 -4.79 -45.94
CA GLN A 305 14.28 -5.73 -46.04
C GLN A 305 14.50 -6.50 -44.73
N SER A 306 13.77 -6.15 -43.67
CA SER A 306 13.99 -6.68 -42.33
C SER A 306 13.05 -7.84 -41.97
N SER A 307 13.58 -8.83 -41.22
CA SER A 307 12.81 -9.98 -40.73
C SER A 307 12.04 -9.68 -39.43
N PHE A 308 11.62 -8.43 -39.23
CA PHE A 308 10.91 -8.00 -38.02
C PHE A 308 9.39 -8.18 -38.18
N PRO A 309 8.67 -8.54 -37.11
CA PRO A 309 7.21 -8.62 -37.16
C PRO A 309 6.60 -7.24 -37.37
N GLY A 310 5.56 -7.16 -38.22
CA GLY A 310 4.82 -5.93 -38.49
C GLY A 310 4.13 -5.33 -37.25
N LEU A 311 3.51 -4.16 -37.39
CA LEU A 311 2.78 -3.53 -36.28
C LEU A 311 1.47 -4.28 -36.01
N THR A 312 1.32 -4.79 -34.79
CA THR A 312 0.05 -5.32 -34.29
C THR A 312 -0.28 -4.74 -32.93
N LEU A 313 -1.58 -4.58 -32.64
CA LEU A 313 -2.06 -4.14 -31.34
C LEU A 313 -3.29 -4.95 -30.92
N HIS A 314 -3.22 -5.60 -29.77
CA HIS A 314 -4.34 -6.19 -29.05
C HIS A 314 -4.43 -5.52 -27.69
N PHE A 315 -5.54 -4.81 -27.44
CA PHE A 315 -5.72 -4.01 -26.23
C PHE A 315 -7.13 -4.16 -25.66
N LYS A 316 -7.25 -3.87 -24.37
CA LYS A 316 -8.47 -4.00 -23.58
C LYS A 316 -8.80 -2.67 -22.91
N ILE A 317 -10.07 -2.26 -23.02
CA ILE A 317 -10.59 -1.12 -22.29
C ILE A 317 -11.59 -1.61 -21.26
N SER A 318 -11.33 -1.24 -20.01
CA SER A 318 -12.23 -1.46 -18.88
C SER A 318 -12.80 -0.12 -18.42
N ALA A 319 -14.12 -0.05 -18.26
CA ALA A 319 -14.81 1.04 -17.60
C ALA A 319 -15.33 0.56 -16.25
N LEU A 320 -14.92 1.24 -15.16
CA LEU A 320 -15.44 1.01 -13.82
C LEU A 320 -16.20 2.24 -13.35
N GLN A 321 -17.30 2.02 -12.61
CA GLN A 321 -17.92 3.10 -11.85
C GLN A 321 -17.02 3.43 -10.65
N ARG A 322 -16.68 4.70 -10.47
CA ARG A 322 -15.93 5.18 -9.30
C ARG A 322 -16.82 6.08 -8.44
N GLY A 323 -16.43 6.26 -7.18
CA GLY A 323 -17.08 7.19 -6.26
C GLY A 323 -16.84 8.66 -6.59
N ARG A 324 -17.30 9.54 -5.70
CA ARG A 324 -17.13 10.99 -5.85
C ARG A 324 -15.68 11.38 -5.60
N GLU A 325 -15.06 12.08 -6.54
CA GLU A 325 -13.73 12.67 -6.34
C GLU A 325 -13.77 13.71 -5.19
N VAL A 326 -13.01 13.44 -4.14
CA VAL A 326 -12.76 14.35 -3.02
C VAL A 326 -11.53 15.17 -3.36
N ARG A 327 -11.70 16.49 -3.56
CA ARG A 327 -10.61 17.43 -3.88
C ARG A 327 -10.13 18.13 -2.61
N CYS A 328 -8.81 18.20 -2.43
CA CYS A 328 -8.15 18.88 -1.34
C CYS A 328 -7.09 19.84 -1.90
N THR A 329 -7.10 21.10 -1.45
CA THR A 329 -6.06 22.06 -1.80
C THR A 329 -5.20 22.27 -0.57
N VAL A 330 -3.90 22.00 -0.71
CA VAL A 330 -2.90 22.06 0.36
C VAL A 330 -2.01 23.28 0.10
N ASP A 331 -1.88 24.19 1.07
CA ASP A 331 -1.18 25.47 0.89
C ASP A 331 0.04 25.61 1.83
N LEU A 332 1.18 25.11 1.36
CA LEU A 332 2.43 25.13 2.13
C LEU A 332 3.23 26.44 1.96
N LYS A 333 2.65 27.53 1.41
CA LYS A 333 3.35 28.83 1.26
C LYS A 333 3.95 29.38 2.57
N LYS A 334 3.27 29.13 3.70
CA LYS A 334 3.72 29.55 5.04
C LYS A 334 4.74 28.58 5.64
N GLU A 335 4.59 27.29 5.36
CA GLU A 335 5.40 26.20 5.91
C GLU A 335 6.68 25.98 5.09
N LYS A 336 7.65 26.89 5.28
CA LYS A 336 8.96 26.79 4.65
C LYS A 336 9.65 25.48 5.06
N ARG A 337 10.02 24.67 4.06
CA ARG A 337 10.71 23.37 4.21
C ARG A 337 9.91 22.28 4.95
N LEU A 338 8.57 22.34 4.88
CA LEU A 338 7.71 21.20 5.18
C LEU A 338 7.41 20.42 3.88
N LEU A 339 7.54 19.09 3.93
CA LEU A 339 7.23 18.18 2.83
C LEU A 339 6.29 17.09 3.34
N ILE A 340 5.17 16.89 2.65
CA ILE A 340 4.17 15.86 2.99
C ILE A 340 4.25 14.78 1.92
N HIS A 341 4.48 13.54 2.34
CA HIS A 341 4.61 12.38 1.45
C HIS A 341 3.47 11.40 1.75
N MET A 342 2.72 11.02 0.72
CA MET A 342 1.52 10.19 0.81
C MET A 342 1.66 8.99 -0.11
N LYS A 343 1.53 7.76 0.42
CA LYS A 343 1.66 6.50 -0.31
C LYS A 343 0.45 5.60 -0.03
N LYS A 344 0.05 4.77 -0.99
CA LYS A 344 -0.96 3.72 -0.74
C LYS A 344 -0.39 2.64 0.19
N LYS A 345 -1.14 2.22 1.22
CA LYS A 345 -0.86 1.06 2.09
C LYS A 345 -0.89 -0.26 1.30
N LYS A 346 -1.77 -0.33 0.29
CA LYS A 346 -1.89 -1.44 -0.67
C LYS A 346 -1.84 -0.84 -2.09
N PRO A 347 -0.77 -1.01 -2.88
CA PRO A 347 -0.68 -0.43 -4.23
C PRO A 347 -1.84 -0.83 -5.15
N LYS A 348 -2.29 -2.10 -5.04
CA LYS A 348 -3.40 -2.70 -5.78
C LYS A 348 -4.81 -2.37 -5.22
N SER A 349 -4.95 -1.37 -4.36
CA SER A 349 -6.27 -0.92 -3.88
C SER A 349 -6.97 -0.06 -4.94
N ASP A 350 -8.31 -0.12 -4.95
CA ASP A 350 -9.17 0.73 -5.78
C ASP A 350 -9.08 2.23 -5.46
N CYS A 351 -8.56 2.58 -4.29
CA CYS A 351 -8.17 3.95 -3.92
C CYS A 351 -7.25 4.56 -4.98
N ILE A 352 -7.67 5.65 -5.63
CA ILE A 352 -6.88 6.44 -6.57
C ILE A 352 -6.48 7.75 -5.91
N LEU A 353 -5.17 7.97 -5.86
CA LEU A 353 -4.54 9.19 -5.39
C LEU A 353 -4.08 10.00 -6.61
N LYS A 354 -4.39 11.30 -6.64
CA LYS A 354 -4.01 12.20 -7.73
C LYS A 354 -3.30 13.44 -7.20
N LEU A 355 -2.29 13.89 -7.93
CA LEU A 355 -1.64 15.20 -7.76
C LEU A 355 -1.84 16.01 -9.04
N ASN A 356 -2.37 17.23 -8.91
CA ASN A 356 -2.67 18.15 -10.01
C ASN A 356 -3.46 17.48 -11.15
N SER A 357 -4.48 16.69 -10.78
CA SER A 357 -5.34 15.85 -11.64
C SER A 357 -4.70 14.60 -12.25
N GLN A 358 -3.39 14.37 -12.12
CA GLN A 358 -2.71 13.16 -12.59
C GLN A 358 -2.71 12.06 -11.51
N ALA A 359 -3.09 10.83 -11.86
CA ALA A 359 -3.02 9.68 -10.97
C ALA A 359 -1.56 9.24 -10.70
N GLN A 360 -1.22 9.02 -9.43
CA GLN A 360 0.12 8.64 -8.97
C GLN A 360 0.00 7.64 -7.79
N GLU A 361 0.88 6.63 -7.72
CA GLU A 361 0.88 5.68 -6.59
C GLU A 361 1.37 6.30 -5.27
N THR A 362 2.19 7.35 -5.40
CA THR A 362 2.82 8.08 -4.30
C THR A 362 2.85 9.56 -4.67
N VAL A 363 2.33 10.42 -3.81
CA VAL A 363 2.29 11.88 -3.98
C VAL A 363 3.22 12.53 -2.97
N THR A 364 4.01 13.51 -3.45
CA THR A 364 4.86 14.33 -2.59
C THR A 364 4.49 15.79 -2.78
N VAL A 365 3.99 16.43 -1.72
CA VAL A 365 3.65 17.85 -1.69
C VAL A 365 4.95 18.64 -1.42
N PRO A 366 5.42 19.47 -2.36
CA PRO A 366 6.64 20.24 -2.17
C PRO A 366 6.42 21.44 -1.23
N PRO A 367 7.46 21.87 -0.49
CA PRO A 367 7.40 23.04 0.38
C PRO A 367 7.12 24.34 -0.41
N SER A 368 6.50 25.32 0.26
CA SER A 368 6.25 26.67 -0.27
C SER A 368 5.31 26.76 -1.49
N LEU A 369 4.67 25.67 -1.90
CA LEU A 369 3.75 25.61 -3.06
C LEU A 369 2.30 25.38 -2.60
N VAL A 370 1.35 25.70 -3.49
CA VAL A 370 -0.01 25.15 -3.44
C VAL A 370 -0.05 23.88 -4.28
N SER A 371 -0.63 22.80 -3.75
CA SER A 371 -0.86 21.56 -4.50
C SER A 371 -2.34 21.18 -4.45
N HIS A 372 -2.86 20.74 -5.59
CA HIS A 372 -4.22 20.22 -5.68
C HIS A 372 -4.18 18.70 -5.67
N ILE A 373 -4.56 18.09 -4.56
CA ILE A 373 -4.64 16.65 -4.37
C ILE A 373 -6.10 16.23 -4.61
N SER A 374 -6.33 15.07 -5.22
CA SER A 374 -7.65 14.45 -5.16
C SER A 374 -7.59 12.96 -4.87
N PHE A 375 -8.69 12.47 -4.28
CA PHE A 375 -8.86 11.11 -3.81
C PHE A 375 -10.15 10.55 -4.39
N ILE A 376 -10.14 9.30 -4.84
CA ILE A 376 -11.30 8.58 -5.36
C ILE A 376 -11.26 7.19 -4.74
N ASP A 377 -12.37 6.74 -4.15
CA ASP A 377 -12.52 5.40 -3.55
C ASP A 377 -11.45 5.03 -2.49
N CYS A 378 -10.96 6.03 -1.75
CA CYS A 378 -9.98 5.88 -0.67
C CYS A 378 -10.61 6.01 0.72
N GLN A 379 -10.25 5.11 1.64
CA GLN A 379 -10.47 5.28 3.08
C GLN A 379 -9.22 5.87 3.77
N GLU A 380 -9.35 6.35 5.02
CA GLU A 380 -8.18 6.80 5.79
C GLU A 380 -7.13 5.69 5.98
N GLU A 381 -7.58 4.44 6.08
CA GLU A 381 -6.69 3.29 6.22
C GLU A 381 -5.89 2.96 4.96
N ASP A 382 -6.32 3.37 3.77
CA ASP A 382 -5.65 3.03 2.51
C ASP A 382 -4.39 3.89 2.26
N LEU A 383 -4.23 4.99 2.99
CA LEU A 383 -3.19 5.99 2.77
C LEU A 383 -2.29 6.14 4.00
N LEU A 384 -0.99 6.02 3.79
CA LEU A 384 0.04 6.24 4.80
C LEU A 384 0.74 7.58 4.51
N ILE A 385 0.79 8.44 5.52
CA ILE A 385 1.40 9.77 5.45
C ILE A 385 2.71 9.77 6.24
N THR A 386 3.79 10.21 5.59
CA THR A 386 5.07 10.54 6.21
C THR A 386 5.32 12.03 6.04
N ILE A 387 5.65 12.73 7.13
CA ILE A 387 5.86 14.18 7.12
C ILE A 387 7.32 14.49 7.42
N ASN A 388 8.00 15.21 6.54
CA ASN A 388 9.39 15.62 6.73
C ASN A 388 9.46 17.15 6.91
N LYS A 389 10.02 17.64 8.01
CA LYS A 389 10.30 19.08 8.24
C LYS A 389 11.79 19.32 8.42
N THR A 390 12.34 20.32 7.75
CA THR A 390 13.77 20.68 7.86
C THR A 390 13.98 22.00 8.60
N ILE A 391 14.58 21.92 9.78
CA ILE A 391 14.99 23.06 10.61
C ILE A 391 16.51 23.22 10.43
N SER A 392 16.96 24.39 9.95
CA SER A 392 18.40 24.70 9.82
C SER A 392 18.74 25.99 10.52
N CYS A 393 19.90 26.02 11.16
CA CYS A 393 20.42 27.11 11.96
C CYS A 393 21.84 27.45 11.51
N HIS A 394 22.05 28.62 10.90
CA HIS A 394 23.36 28.97 10.35
C HIS A 394 24.24 29.68 11.39
N SER A 395 23.63 30.44 12.31
CA SER A 395 24.29 30.98 13.50
C SER A 395 23.44 30.83 14.77
N LEU A 396 24.11 30.71 15.92
CA LEU A 396 23.46 30.62 17.24
C LEU A 396 22.60 31.86 17.59
N ARG A 397 22.70 32.96 16.84
CA ARG A 397 21.87 34.16 17.05
C ARG A 397 20.51 34.05 16.38
N GLU A 398 20.42 33.41 15.22
CA GLU A 398 19.16 33.19 14.48
C GLU A 398 18.14 32.36 15.28
N CYS A 399 18.64 31.37 16.04
CA CYS A 399 17.83 30.31 16.64
C CYS A 399 17.73 30.44 18.16
N SER A 400 17.63 31.68 18.66
CA SER A 400 17.61 31.99 20.09
C SER A 400 16.31 31.55 20.80
N SER A 401 15.25 31.22 20.05
CA SER A 401 13.97 30.72 20.56
C SER A 401 13.84 29.20 20.32
N PRO A 402 13.47 28.38 21.32
CA PRO A 402 13.24 26.95 21.12
C PRO A 402 12.04 26.66 20.21
N GLU A 403 12.22 25.87 19.16
CA GLU A 403 11.14 25.49 18.23
C GLU A 403 10.42 24.21 18.72
N PRO A 404 9.08 24.17 18.78
CA PRO A 404 8.34 22.97 19.13
C PRO A 404 8.37 21.90 18.03
N LEU A 405 8.81 20.70 18.36
CA LEU A 405 8.69 19.50 17.52
C LEU A 405 7.35 18.82 17.83
N GLY A 406 6.35 19.04 16.96
CA GLY A 406 5.01 18.45 17.04
C GLY A 406 4.46 18.13 15.65
N VAL A 407 3.33 17.42 15.59
CA VAL A 407 2.67 17.10 14.32
C VAL A 407 2.09 18.40 13.73
N PRO A 408 2.45 18.79 12.49
CA PRO A 408 1.95 20.03 11.90
C PRO A 408 0.46 19.94 11.55
N ALA A 409 -0.21 21.08 11.53
CA ALA A 409 -1.65 21.16 11.28
C ALA A 409 -2.00 20.86 9.81
N LEU A 410 -2.37 19.62 9.52
CA LEU A 410 -2.83 19.17 8.20
C LEU A 410 -4.28 19.58 7.90
N GLU A 411 -4.55 20.10 6.70
CA GLU A 411 -5.87 20.48 6.23
C GLU A 411 -6.89 19.33 6.37
N LYS A 412 -8.11 19.65 6.81
CA LYS A 412 -9.15 18.64 7.13
C LYS A 412 -9.52 17.72 5.96
N CYS A 413 -9.22 18.09 4.72
CA CYS A 413 -9.47 17.29 3.53
C CYS A 413 -8.36 16.28 3.17
N ILE A 414 -7.19 16.34 3.84
CA ILE A 414 -6.14 15.32 3.67
C ILE A 414 -6.61 14.05 4.37
N MET A 415 -6.75 12.95 3.64
CA MET A 415 -7.08 11.61 4.17
C MET A 415 -5.82 10.76 4.33
N GLY A 416 -5.76 9.97 5.40
CA GLY A 416 -4.66 9.03 5.66
C GLY A 416 -4.19 8.98 7.11
N ILE A 417 -3.52 7.89 7.45
CA ILE A 417 -2.87 7.70 8.75
C ILE A 417 -1.47 8.32 8.71
N VAL A 418 -1.20 9.30 9.59
CA VAL A 418 0.15 9.83 9.81
C VAL A 418 0.96 8.77 10.56
N GLN A 419 1.75 8.02 9.81
CA GLN A 419 2.56 6.90 10.29
C GLN A 419 3.87 7.39 10.94
N GLU A 420 4.45 8.47 10.41
CA GLU A 420 5.74 8.97 10.86
C GLU A 420 5.88 10.48 10.61
N VAL A 421 6.46 11.20 11.57
CA VAL A 421 6.92 12.58 11.39
C VAL A 421 8.43 12.63 11.64
N ARG A 422 9.19 13.20 10.71
CA ARG A 422 10.66 13.35 10.78
C ARG A 422 11.03 14.83 10.80
N TRP A 423 11.90 15.20 11.74
CA TRP A 423 12.53 16.51 11.79
C TRP A 423 14.03 16.35 11.49
N HIS A 424 14.47 16.88 10.36
CA HIS A 424 15.89 16.95 10.02
C HIS A 424 16.45 18.27 10.56
N LEU A 425 17.36 18.16 11.52
CA LEU A 425 17.91 19.26 12.31
C LEU A 425 19.36 19.50 11.88
N TYR A 426 19.65 20.70 11.38
CA TYR A 426 20.97 21.12 10.91
C TYR A 426 21.45 22.31 11.74
N GLY A 427 22.33 22.06 12.71
CA GLY A 427 22.94 23.07 13.57
C GLY A 427 24.26 23.64 13.02
N PRO A 428 24.77 24.74 13.61
CA PRO A 428 26.04 25.33 13.21
C PRO A 428 27.23 24.45 13.61
N GLN A 429 28.36 24.58 12.91
CA GLN A 429 29.56 23.72 13.05
C GLN A 429 30.09 23.56 14.47
N ASN A 430 30.05 24.62 15.29
CA ASN A 430 30.46 24.61 16.71
C ASN A 430 29.25 24.72 17.66
N GLY A 431 28.10 24.18 17.25
CA GLY A 431 26.87 24.12 18.03
C GLY A 431 26.66 22.77 18.73
N THR A 432 25.70 22.74 19.64
CA THR A 432 25.16 21.52 20.24
C THR A 432 23.65 21.58 20.15
N VAL A 433 23.02 20.51 19.65
CA VAL A 433 21.56 20.42 19.56
C VAL A 433 21.01 20.04 20.93
N GLU A 434 20.11 20.85 21.46
CA GLU A 434 19.47 20.62 22.75
C GLU A 434 17.98 20.27 22.53
N LEU A 435 17.60 19.08 22.97
CA LEU A 435 16.23 18.55 22.95
C LEU A 435 15.69 18.54 24.39
N LEU A 436 14.62 19.29 24.62
CA LEU A 436 13.92 19.39 25.91
C LEU A 436 12.56 18.70 25.81
N GLY A 437 12.17 17.92 26.83
CA GLY A 437 10.84 17.32 26.91
C GLY A 437 9.73 18.39 26.97
N SER A 438 8.77 18.34 26.05
CA SER A 438 7.63 19.27 26.03
C SER A 438 6.56 18.79 27.00
N GLY A 439 6.39 19.50 28.12
CA GLY A 439 5.42 19.18 29.18
C GLY A 439 5.80 17.98 30.09
N ALA A 440 6.43 16.93 29.54
CA ALA A 440 6.87 15.77 30.29
C ALA A 440 8.33 15.38 29.98
N ASN A 441 9.04 14.93 31.02
CA ASN A 441 10.37 14.32 30.87
C ASN A 441 10.30 13.01 30.05
N LEU A 442 11.42 12.63 29.46
CA LEU A 442 11.56 11.46 28.60
C LEU A 442 11.99 10.22 29.39
N GLN A 443 11.46 9.07 29.00
CA GLN A 443 11.94 7.74 29.36
C GLN A 443 12.75 7.18 28.18
N GLN A 444 13.86 6.50 28.45
CA GLN A 444 14.59 5.77 27.43
C GLN A 444 13.92 4.40 27.20
N SER A 445 13.62 4.07 25.95
CA SER A 445 13.07 2.77 25.56
C SER A 445 14.20 1.74 25.52
N LEU A 446 13.97 0.57 26.13
CA LEU A 446 14.95 -0.52 26.22
C LEU A 446 14.28 -1.85 25.82
N PRO A 447 14.98 -2.80 25.19
CA PRO A 447 14.43 -4.11 24.86
C PRO A 447 13.83 -4.79 26.10
N GLY A 448 12.56 -5.20 26.00
CA GLY A 448 11.79 -5.78 27.12
C GLY A 448 10.95 -4.78 27.93
N HIS A 449 11.17 -3.47 27.80
CA HIS A 449 10.35 -2.43 28.43
C HIS A 449 9.53 -1.68 27.38
N THR A 450 8.22 -1.96 27.29
CA THR A 450 7.31 -1.28 26.38
C THR A 450 6.98 0.14 26.84
N CYS A 451 7.17 1.12 25.95
CA CYS A 451 6.61 2.46 26.12
C CYS A 451 5.07 2.39 26.01
N ASN A 452 4.35 2.71 27.09
CA ASN A 452 2.89 2.60 27.10
C ASN A 452 2.22 3.61 26.14
N ASN A 453 1.65 3.05 25.08
CA ASN A 453 0.45 3.47 24.34
C ASN A 453 0.38 4.94 23.86
N THR A 454 1.53 5.54 23.57
CA THR A 454 1.66 6.95 23.15
C THR A 454 2.47 7.08 21.85
N VAL A 455 3.76 7.45 21.94
CA VAL A 455 4.65 7.70 20.79
C VAL A 455 6.07 7.25 21.13
N LEU A 456 6.73 6.64 20.14
CA LEU A 456 8.16 6.34 20.15
C LEU A 456 8.91 7.46 19.41
N LEU A 457 9.83 8.11 20.12
CA LEU A 457 10.71 9.16 19.60
C LEU A 457 12.10 8.54 19.35
N THR A 458 12.50 8.38 18.10
CA THR A 458 13.85 7.91 17.75
C THR A 458 14.74 9.10 17.42
N VAL A 459 15.96 9.14 17.97
CA VAL A 459 16.95 10.19 17.69
C VAL A 459 18.20 9.55 17.09
N SER A 460 18.68 10.04 15.94
CA SER A 460 19.83 9.49 15.21
C SER A 460 20.74 10.55 14.59
N GLU A 461 22.01 10.19 14.38
CA GLU A 461 23.00 10.99 13.67
C GLU A 461 22.83 10.83 12.15
N ASN A 462 22.83 11.93 11.40
CA ASN A 462 22.77 11.92 9.93
C ASN A 462 24.16 11.66 9.31
N GLU A 463 24.80 10.58 9.74
CA GLU A 463 26.05 10.05 9.18
C GLU A 463 25.80 8.80 8.32
N PRO A 464 26.73 8.42 7.42
CA PRO A 464 26.61 7.21 6.57
C PRO A 464 26.45 5.88 7.31
N LYS A 465 26.62 5.85 8.65
CA LYS A 465 26.42 4.68 9.51
C LYS A 465 25.15 4.75 10.38
N GLY A 466 24.34 5.80 10.25
CA GLY A 466 22.98 5.88 10.83
C GLY A 466 22.88 5.61 12.33
N ILE A 467 23.87 6.03 13.12
CA ILE A 467 23.95 5.67 14.55
C ILE A 467 22.77 6.28 15.30
N THR A 468 21.97 5.42 15.94
CA THR A 468 20.83 5.84 16.77
C THR A 468 21.33 6.25 18.14
N VAL A 469 21.14 7.52 18.52
CA VAL A 469 21.48 8.04 19.85
C VAL A 469 20.62 7.34 20.91
N GLY A 470 19.33 7.15 20.61
CA GLY A 470 18.43 6.35 21.43
C GLY A 470 16.99 6.38 20.93
N GLN A 471 16.17 5.53 21.54
CA GLN A 471 14.72 5.60 21.45
C GLN A 471 14.16 6.07 22.80
N PHE A 472 13.12 6.90 22.76
CA PHE A 472 12.55 7.56 23.92
C PHE A 472 11.02 7.60 23.83
N CYS A 473 10.36 7.77 24.97
CA CYS A 473 8.92 8.04 25.06
C CYS A 473 8.64 9.02 26.22
N PRO A 474 7.43 9.62 26.29
CA PRO A 474 7.08 10.55 27.37
C PRO A 474 7.02 9.90 28.77
N GLN A 475 6.91 10.74 29.81
CA GLN A 475 6.66 10.40 31.23
C GLN A 475 7.83 9.83 32.06
N GLY A 476 9.07 9.90 31.59
CA GLY A 476 10.25 9.41 32.32
C GLY A 476 10.93 10.42 33.24
N ALA A 477 12.27 10.39 33.24
CA ALA A 477 13.14 11.17 34.13
C ALA A 477 14.21 12.00 33.40
N ILE A 478 14.48 11.74 32.12
CA ILE A 478 15.43 12.51 31.31
C ILE A 478 14.73 13.81 30.87
N GLN A 479 15.07 14.93 31.50
CA GLN A 479 14.48 16.23 31.16
C GLN A 479 14.99 16.76 29.81
N LYS A 480 16.29 16.56 29.55
CA LYS A 480 17.04 17.27 28.52
C LYS A 480 18.13 16.38 27.92
N ILE A 481 18.31 16.45 26.60
CA ILE A 481 19.35 15.73 25.86
C ILE A 481 20.14 16.77 25.04
N GLN A 482 21.45 16.82 25.21
CA GLN A 482 22.36 17.68 24.45
C GLN A 482 23.29 16.82 23.60
N ILE A 483 23.35 17.09 22.29
CA ILE A 483 24.04 16.26 21.29
C ILE A 483 25.03 17.13 20.51
N ASN A 484 26.31 16.77 20.57
CA ASN A 484 27.43 17.53 19.99
C ASN A 484 27.68 17.15 18.52
N VAL A 485 26.62 17.13 17.72
CA VAL A 485 26.62 16.73 16.31
C VAL A 485 25.83 17.77 15.51
N THR A 486 26.36 18.19 14.37
CA THR A 486 25.75 19.22 13.51
C THR A 486 24.43 18.77 12.90
N ASN A 487 24.37 17.52 12.41
CA ASN A 487 23.24 17.01 11.65
C ASN A 487 22.60 15.81 12.38
N ILE A 488 21.39 15.99 12.91
CA ILE A 488 20.63 14.90 13.52
C ILE A 488 19.23 14.78 12.90
N THR A 489 18.65 13.60 12.95
CA THR A 489 17.22 13.39 12.68
C THR A 489 16.56 12.96 13.98
N VAL A 490 15.40 13.53 14.28
CA VAL A 490 14.46 12.94 15.23
C VAL A 490 13.21 12.52 14.46
N SER A 491 12.66 11.36 14.79
CA SER A 491 11.41 10.86 14.23
C SER A 491 10.44 10.43 15.32
N ALA A 492 9.15 10.66 15.08
CA ALA A 492 8.05 10.21 15.91
C ALA A 492 7.24 9.15 15.15
N SER A 493 7.00 8.00 15.78
CA SER A 493 6.13 6.93 15.28
C SER A 493 5.16 6.44 16.38
N PRO A 494 3.97 5.96 16.02
CA PRO A 494 3.00 5.44 16.98
C PRO A 494 3.37 4.01 17.41
N THR A 495 3.21 3.69 18.69
CA THR A 495 3.46 2.33 19.20
C THR A 495 2.34 1.35 18.83
N ASP A 496 1.08 1.81 18.83
CA ASP A 496 -0.11 0.95 18.74
C ASP A 496 -0.84 1.07 17.39
N GLY A 497 -0.16 1.59 16.35
CA GLY A 497 -0.79 1.89 15.05
C GLY A 497 -1.76 3.08 15.03
N LYS A 498 -1.91 3.80 16.14
CA LYS A 498 -2.69 5.05 16.26
C LYS A 498 -2.23 6.12 15.26
N ASN A 499 -3.16 6.94 14.76
CA ASN A 499 -2.84 8.03 13.85
C ASN A 499 -2.19 9.21 14.60
N LEU A 500 -0.93 9.55 14.30
CA LEU A 500 -0.21 10.65 14.97
C LEU A 500 -0.94 11.99 14.87
N ARG A 501 -1.80 12.18 13.84
CA ARG A 501 -2.65 13.37 13.67
C ARG A 501 -3.56 13.68 14.87
N GLN A 502 -3.86 12.68 15.70
CA GLN A 502 -4.67 12.83 16.91
C GLN A 502 -3.92 13.57 18.04
N ILE A 503 -2.60 13.72 17.94
CA ILE A 503 -1.75 14.34 18.97
C ILE A 503 -1.46 15.79 18.58
N THR A 504 -2.09 16.73 19.29
CA THR A 504 -1.96 18.18 19.06
C THR A 504 -0.85 18.84 19.89
N SER A 505 -0.31 18.15 20.89
CA SER A 505 0.81 18.60 21.72
C SER A 505 2.16 18.42 21.03
N SER A 506 3.09 19.36 21.21
CA SER A 506 4.50 19.15 20.92
C SER A 506 5.10 18.04 21.80
N PHE A 507 6.00 17.25 21.22
CA PHE A 507 6.74 16.17 21.89
C PHE A 507 8.01 16.70 22.57
N LEU A 508 8.73 17.58 21.87
CA LEU A 508 10.01 18.16 22.29
C LEU A 508 10.04 19.65 21.94
N HIS A 509 10.95 20.40 22.56
CA HIS A 509 11.47 21.65 22.02
C HIS A 509 12.93 21.43 21.58
N VAL A 510 13.29 21.91 20.39
CA VAL A 510 14.68 21.96 19.92
C VAL A 510 15.25 23.37 20.10
N SER A 511 16.49 23.47 20.55
CA SER A 511 17.29 24.69 20.47
C SER A 511 18.75 24.37 20.12
N PHE A 512 19.52 25.39 19.75
CA PHE A 512 20.93 25.24 19.41
C PHE A 512 21.78 26.03 20.39
N THR A 513 22.65 25.33 21.13
CA THR A 513 23.50 25.90 22.19
C THR A 513 24.97 25.90 21.77
N LYS A 514 25.85 26.48 22.60
CA LYS A 514 27.31 26.41 22.41
C LYS A 514 27.79 24.95 22.53
N SER A 515 28.84 24.60 21.79
CA SER A 515 29.50 23.28 21.85
C SER A 515 29.83 22.82 23.27
N ILE A 516 29.42 21.59 23.61
CA ILE A 516 29.86 20.85 24.82
C ILE A 516 31.21 20.13 24.58
N LYS A 517 31.79 19.49 25.61
CA LYS A 517 33.06 18.73 25.48
C LYS A 517 32.82 17.24 25.21
N GLU A 518 31.76 16.71 25.79
CA GLU A 518 31.24 15.36 25.60
C GLU A 518 30.55 15.25 24.22
N HIS A 519 30.28 14.03 23.73
CA HIS A 519 29.43 13.86 22.54
C HIS A 519 27.95 13.98 22.90
N TYR A 520 27.56 13.51 24.10
CA TYR A 520 26.18 13.55 24.58
C TYR A 520 26.14 13.91 26.08
N ILE A 521 25.24 14.82 26.47
CA ILE A 521 24.90 15.08 27.88
C ILE A 521 23.40 14.90 28.09
N PHE A 522 23.03 14.05 29.06
CA PHE A 522 21.66 13.81 29.48
C PHE A 522 21.44 14.44 30.86
N THR A 523 20.43 15.31 31.00
CA THR A 523 20.00 15.83 32.30
C THR A 523 18.89 14.94 32.86
N VAL A 524 19.12 14.35 34.03
CA VAL A 524 18.22 13.36 34.65
C VAL A 524 17.71 13.88 35.98
N LEU A 525 16.38 13.91 36.13
CA LEU A 525 15.65 14.26 37.34
C LEU A 525 14.90 13.00 37.84
N PRO A 526 15.58 12.07 38.54
CA PRO A 526 14.94 10.88 39.07
C PRO A 526 13.91 11.22 40.16
N LYS A 527 12.91 10.34 40.34
CA LYS A 527 11.85 10.49 41.35
C LYS A 527 12.13 9.57 42.53
N LYS A 528 11.70 9.98 43.73
CA LYS A 528 11.86 9.19 44.96
C LYS A 528 11.28 7.78 44.78
N ASP A 529 12.02 6.77 45.23
CA ASP A 529 11.65 5.36 45.25
C ASP A 529 11.21 4.77 43.87
N LYS A 530 11.58 5.42 42.75
CA LYS A 530 11.37 4.91 41.39
C LYS A 530 12.71 4.72 40.66
N PRO A 531 13.05 3.50 40.20
CA PRO A 531 14.29 3.25 39.47
C PRO A 531 14.27 3.92 38.09
N VAL A 532 15.38 4.56 37.75
CA VAL A 532 15.63 5.11 36.41
C VAL A 532 16.75 4.31 35.76
N LEU A 533 16.44 3.64 34.66
CA LEU A 533 17.43 2.99 33.81
C LEU A 533 18.01 4.01 32.81
N LEU A 534 19.33 4.05 32.72
CA LEU A 534 20.10 4.93 31.86
C LEU A 534 21.06 4.07 31.02
N ALA A 535 20.79 3.94 29.73
CA ALA A 535 21.59 3.14 28.82
C ALA A 535 22.46 4.01 27.92
N THR A 536 23.69 3.57 27.66
CA THR A 536 24.62 4.18 26.70
C THR A 536 23.97 4.40 25.32
N PRO A 537 24.35 5.47 24.60
CA PRO A 537 23.91 5.68 23.22
C PRO A 537 24.13 4.47 22.32
N ALA A 538 23.21 4.26 21.38
CA ALA A 538 23.12 3.07 20.52
C ALA A 538 23.00 1.71 21.25
N TRP A 539 22.50 1.68 22.49
CA TRP A 539 22.09 0.44 23.15
C TRP A 539 21.06 -0.35 22.30
N PRO A 540 21.18 -1.69 22.15
CA PRO A 540 22.20 -2.58 22.74
C PRO A 540 23.49 -2.71 21.89
N LEU A 541 23.51 -2.23 20.65
CA LEU A 541 24.63 -2.34 19.69
C LEU A 541 25.93 -1.71 20.20
N GLY A 542 25.82 -0.68 21.03
CA GLY A 542 26.93 -0.02 21.74
C GLY A 542 27.47 1.23 21.06
N MET A 543 28.20 2.01 21.85
CA MET A 543 28.62 3.37 21.48
C MET A 543 29.60 3.40 20.29
N LYS A 544 29.57 4.51 19.54
CA LYS A 544 30.60 4.92 18.57
C LYS A 544 32.00 4.83 19.21
N ALA A 545 33.01 4.40 18.45
CA ALA A 545 34.39 4.35 18.94
C ALA A 545 34.86 5.75 19.38
N TYR A 546 35.56 5.83 20.52
CA TYR A 546 35.93 7.08 21.21
C TYR A 546 34.77 8.02 21.62
N GLY A 547 33.51 7.60 21.47
CA GLY A 547 32.35 8.39 21.88
C GLY A 547 32.30 8.58 23.41
N THR A 548 31.82 9.75 23.85
CA THR A 548 31.73 10.12 25.27
C THR A 548 30.32 10.56 25.64
N VAL A 549 29.78 10.01 26.73
CA VAL A 549 28.46 10.35 27.27
C VAL A 549 28.58 10.79 28.73
N SER A 550 27.75 11.74 29.14
CA SER A 550 27.58 12.11 30.54
C SER A 550 26.09 12.14 30.91
N TRP A 551 25.74 11.58 32.07
CA TRP A 551 24.46 11.83 32.74
C TRP A 551 24.71 12.75 33.92
N PHE A 552 24.14 13.96 33.86
CA PHE A 552 24.04 14.85 35.01
C PHE A 552 22.76 14.48 35.78
N VAL A 553 22.93 13.94 36.98
CA VAL A 553 21.85 13.48 37.85
C VAL A 553 21.67 14.49 38.97
N SER A 554 20.48 15.10 39.04
CA SER A 554 20.16 16.15 40.02
C SER A 554 18.93 15.80 40.85
N PHE A 555 19.03 15.96 42.17
CA PHE A 555 18.01 15.57 43.14
C PHE A 555 18.12 16.38 44.45
N PRO A 556 17.05 16.46 45.28
CA PRO A 556 17.11 17.17 46.55
C PRO A 556 18.09 16.52 47.54
N GLY A 557 18.98 17.30 48.14
CA GLY A 557 20.03 16.83 49.09
C GLY A 557 19.55 16.29 50.44
N GLN A 558 18.25 15.96 50.58
CA GLN A 558 17.70 15.16 51.68
C GLN A 558 17.57 13.67 51.29
N LEU A 559 17.82 13.34 50.02
CA LEU A 559 17.78 12.00 49.46
C LEU A 559 19.20 11.52 49.14
N GLU A 560 19.38 10.21 49.09
CA GLU A 560 20.62 9.55 48.67
C GLU A 560 20.36 8.77 47.38
N ALA A 561 21.23 8.96 46.39
CA ALA A 561 21.16 8.27 45.10
C ALA A 561 22.00 6.99 45.16
N HIS A 562 21.34 5.84 45.03
CA HIS A 562 22.00 4.55 44.84
C HIS A 562 22.19 4.33 43.34
N VAL A 563 23.42 4.07 42.92
CA VAL A 563 23.82 3.84 41.52
C VAL A 563 24.37 2.43 41.40
N SER A 564 23.72 1.60 40.58
CA SER A 564 24.14 0.23 40.25
C SER A 564 24.26 0.02 38.74
N PHE A 565 24.91 -1.07 38.34
CA PHE A 565 25.24 -1.36 36.94
C PHE A 565 24.69 -2.73 36.49
N PRO A 566 23.36 -2.87 36.34
CA PRO A 566 22.71 -4.16 36.09
C PRO A 566 23.07 -4.84 34.76
N ASN A 567 23.60 -4.11 33.76
CA ASN A 567 24.07 -4.72 32.52
C ASN A 567 25.31 -3.98 31.97
N VAL A 568 26.37 -4.74 31.68
CA VAL A 568 27.69 -4.22 31.27
C VAL A 568 28.27 -5.14 30.20
N SER A 569 28.54 -4.60 29.02
CA SER A 569 29.16 -5.31 27.91
C SER A 569 30.59 -5.77 28.22
N GLN A 570 30.94 -7.00 27.83
CA GLN A 570 32.35 -7.40 27.69
C GLN A 570 32.93 -6.81 26.41
N LEU A 571 34.09 -6.15 26.52
CA LEU A 571 34.77 -5.49 25.41
C LEU A 571 36.30 -5.65 25.51
N THR A 572 36.99 -5.52 24.39
CA THR A 572 38.47 -5.53 24.34
C THR A 572 38.96 -4.33 23.55
N CYS A 573 39.74 -3.45 24.17
CA CYS A 573 40.24 -2.22 23.55
C CYS A 573 41.59 -2.40 22.85
N LYS A 574 41.85 -1.65 21.78
CA LYS A 574 43.15 -1.68 21.08
C LYS A 574 44.26 -0.88 21.77
N ASN A 575 43.96 0.33 22.26
CA ASN A 575 44.98 1.33 22.66
C ASN A 575 44.85 1.85 24.10
N ARG A 576 43.63 2.16 24.55
CA ARG A 576 43.30 2.72 25.88
C ARG A 576 42.05 2.01 26.39
N PRO A 577 41.91 1.74 27.70
CA PRO A 577 40.69 1.16 28.23
C PRO A 577 39.50 2.13 28.05
N ALA A 578 38.30 1.58 27.86
CA ALA A 578 37.07 2.30 28.13
C ALA A 578 36.99 2.61 29.63
N TYR A 579 36.26 3.65 30.02
CA TYR A 579 36.08 3.95 31.44
C TYR A 579 34.67 4.41 31.77
N ILE A 580 34.27 4.11 33.02
CA ILE A 580 33.10 4.66 33.70
C ILE A 580 33.64 5.52 34.84
N LYS A 581 33.11 6.73 35.01
CA LYS A 581 33.61 7.74 35.96
C LYS A 581 32.44 8.46 36.63
N LEU A 582 32.27 8.23 37.93
CA LEU A 582 31.32 9.00 38.74
C LEU A 582 32.07 10.07 39.52
N HIS A 583 31.68 11.33 39.34
CA HIS A 583 32.21 12.45 40.12
C HIS A 583 31.10 13.38 40.60
N ARG A 584 31.27 13.90 41.81
CA ARG A 584 30.29 14.71 42.52
C ARG A 584 30.36 16.18 42.10
N GLN A 585 29.25 16.91 42.15
CA GLN A 585 29.17 18.29 41.65
C GLN A 585 29.94 19.29 42.53
N GLN A 586 29.89 19.14 43.86
CA GLN A 586 30.55 20.07 44.79
C GLN A 586 31.84 19.45 45.34
N SER A 587 31.83 18.16 45.66
CA SER A 587 32.99 17.46 46.26
C SER A 587 33.99 16.90 45.24
N GLN A 588 34.94 17.71 44.76
CA GLN A 588 36.03 17.24 43.86
C GLN A 588 36.90 16.11 44.45
N HIS A 589 36.96 15.96 45.78
CA HIS A 589 37.86 15.05 46.49
C HIS A 589 37.42 13.56 46.50
N LYS A 590 36.22 13.21 46.05
CA LYS A 590 35.77 11.79 45.96
C LYS A 590 35.24 11.48 44.57
N MET A 591 36.08 10.80 43.79
CA MET A 591 35.87 10.44 42.39
C MET A 591 36.04 8.93 42.23
N TYR A 592 35.05 8.27 41.64
CA TYR A 592 35.08 6.84 41.35
C TYR A 592 35.40 6.65 39.87
N ILE A 593 36.36 5.78 39.56
CA ILE A 593 36.76 5.45 38.19
C ILE A 593 36.86 3.93 38.10
N TRP A 594 36.17 3.34 37.13
CA TRP A 594 36.25 1.93 36.78
C TRP A 594 36.81 1.81 35.36
N GLN A 595 37.83 0.98 35.20
CA GLN A 595 38.48 0.64 33.92
C GLN A 595 38.40 -0.87 33.63
N ASP A 596 37.77 -1.63 34.53
CA ASP A 596 37.76 -3.10 34.55
C ASP A 596 36.41 -3.61 35.12
N GLN A 597 36.13 -4.90 34.93
CA GLN A 597 34.79 -5.49 34.97
C GLN A 597 34.12 -5.52 36.35
N ASN A 598 34.89 -5.38 37.44
CA ASN A 598 34.38 -5.37 38.82
C ASN A 598 33.81 -4.00 39.22
N LEU A 599 32.70 -3.61 38.58
CA LEU A 599 31.85 -2.51 39.01
C LEU A 599 31.24 -2.81 40.39
N LYS A 600 31.06 -1.76 41.19
CA LYS A 600 30.46 -1.82 42.52
C LYS A 600 29.44 -0.71 42.65
N ASP A 601 28.33 -1.01 43.32
CA ASP A 601 27.28 -0.04 43.58
C ASP A 601 27.80 1.11 44.47
N VAL A 602 27.35 2.33 44.19
CA VAL A 602 27.79 3.55 44.89
C VAL A 602 26.59 4.33 45.39
N VAL A 603 26.64 4.76 46.65
CA VAL A 603 25.70 5.72 47.24
C VAL A 603 26.28 7.13 47.16
N VAL A 604 25.48 8.08 46.65
CA VAL A 604 25.88 9.47 46.43
C VAL A 604 24.89 10.42 47.10
N THR A 605 25.39 11.32 47.93
CA THR A 605 24.63 12.23 48.80
C THR A 605 24.43 13.63 48.22
N GLU A 606 24.83 13.85 46.97
CA GLU A 606 24.79 15.14 46.27
C GLU A 606 24.66 14.89 44.76
N ASN A 607 24.25 15.93 44.00
CA ASN A 607 24.25 15.90 42.54
C ASN A 607 25.58 15.38 41.96
N PHE A 608 25.51 14.59 40.89
CA PHE A 608 26.70 13.99 40.30
C PHE A 608 26.63 13.88 38.77
N TYR A 609 27.82 13.70 38.20
CA TYR A 609 28.05 13.42 36.79
C TYR A 609 28.58 12.00 36.65
N LEU A 610 27.81 11.14 36.00
CA LEU A 610 28.23 9.82 35.54
C LEU A 610 28.73 9.96 34.10
N ASN A 611 30.03 9.96 33.91
CA ASN A 611 30.67 10.06 32.59
C ASN A 611 31.15 8.68 32.14
N MET A 612 30.95 8.35 30.87
CA MET A 612 31.49 7.14 30.25
C MET A 612 32.17 7.47 28.93
N SER A 613 33.27 6.76 28.63
CA SER A 613 34.04 6.91 27.39
C SER A 613 34.29 5.55 26.78
N ASN A 614 33.90 5.39 25.52
CA ASN A 614 34.33 4.24 24.72
C ASN A 614 35.81 4.36 24.34
N CYS A 615 36.41 3.24 23.97
CA CYS A 615 37.72 3.14 23.34
C CYS A 615 37.57 2.86 21.82
N LEU A 616 38.60 2.28 21.20
CA LEU A 616 38.49 1.58 19.91
C LEU A 616 38.38 0.07 20.20
N PRO A 617 37.20 -0.55 20.03
CA PRO A 617 37.02 -1.98 20.27
C PRO A 617 37.70 -2.83 19.19
N VAL A 618 38.28 -3.95 19.62
CA VAL A 618 38.81 -5.06 18.80
C VAL A 618 37.83 -6.24 18.82
N LYS A 619 37.17 -6.46 19.96
CA LYS A 619 36.13 -7.48 20.15
C LYS A 619 35.06 -6.92 21.10
N GLY A 620 33.80 -7.28 20.87
CA GLY A 620 32.64 -6.71 21.58
C GLY A 620 32.37 -5.26 21.20
N ALA A 621 31.43 -4.64 21.90
CA ALA A 621 31.12 -3.22 21.83
C ALA A 621 30.98 -2.68 23.25
N PHE A 622 31.05 -1.35 23.44
CA PHE A 622 30.80 -0.74 24.74
C PHE A 622 29.33 -0.36 24.88
N SER A 623 28.59 -1.13 25.67
CA SER A 623 27.19 -0.87 26.00
C SER A 623 26.96 -1.12 27.50
N VAL A 624 26.34 -0.16 28.18
CA VAL A 624 26.11 -0.21 29.63
C VAL A 624 24.71 0.29 29.96
N VAL A 625 24.02 -0.40 30.86
CA VAL A 625 22.82 0.09 31.54
C VAL A 625 23.17 0.34 33.00
N SER A 626 23.04 1.59 33.42
CA SER A 626 23.09 1.99 34.83
C SER A 626 21.68 2.14 35.38
N GLN A 627 21.48 1.80 36.65
CA GLN A 627 20.24 2.04 37.38
C GLN A 627 20.49 3.07 38.48
N VAL A 628 19.61 4.06 38.58
CA VAL A 628 19.62 5.06 39.65
C VAL A 628 18.32 4.98 40.43
N THR A 629 18.38 4.78 41.74
CA THR A 629 17.24 4.92 42.67
C THR A 629 17.52 6.02 43.69
N LEU A 630 16.50 6.83 44.01
CA LEU A 630 16.57 7.80 45.10
C LEU A 630 15.87 7.25 46.34
N HIS A 631 16.57 7.18 47.46
CA HIS A 631 16.03 6.78 48.76
C HIS A 631 16.14 7.91 49.78
N THR A 632 15.39 7.82 50.88
CA THR A 632 15.51 8.77 51.98
C THR A 632 16.84 8.55 52.70
N GLY A 633 17.66 9.59 52.85
CA GLY A 633 18.95 9.45 53.53
C GLY A 633 18.78 9.06 55.00
N LYS A 634 19.71 8.25 55.54
CA LYS A 634 19.63 7.84 56.95
C LYS A 634 19.95 9.02 57.84
N SER A 635 18.91 9.58 58.48
CA SER A 635 19.03 10.76 59.35
C SER A 635 19.95 10.47 60.54
N MET A 636 21.21 10.85 60.41
CA MET A 636 22.22 10.76 61.47
C MET A 636 21.77 11.55 62.72
N VAL A 637 21.01 12.63 62.52
CA VAL A 637 20.37 13.41 63.58
C VAL A 637 19.36 12.58 64.37
N LEU A 638 18.52 11.77 63.70
CA LEU A 638 17.57 10.89 64.40
C LEU A 638 18.30 9.85 65.26
N THR A 639 19.38 9.26 64.74
CA THR A 639 20.21 8.30 65.51
C THR A 639 20.89 8.96 66.72
N ILE A 640 21.39 10.19 66.56
CA ILE A 640 22.00 10.96 67.66
C ILE A 640 20.92 11.33 68.70
N VAL A 641 19.74 11.79 68.28
CA VAL A 641 18.64 12.13 69.20
C VAL A 641 18.17 10.90 69.97
N LEU A 642 17.96 9.75 69.32
CA LEU A 642 17.60 8.50 69.99
C LEU A 642 18.68 8.04 70.99
N SER A 643 19.96 8.16 70.62
CA SER A 643 21.08 7.83 71.52
C SER A 643 21.13 8.76 72.75
N VAL A 644 20.97 10.07 72.56
CA VAL A 644 20.95 11.05 73.66
C VAL A 644 19.73 10.84 74.56
N VAL A 645 18.55 10.59 74.00
CA VAL A 645 17.34 10.27 74.77
C VAL A 645 17.52 8.98 75.58
N GLY A 646 18.13 7.94 75.00
CA GLY A 646 18.47 6.71 75.72
C GLY A 646 19.41 6.94 76.90
N VAL A 647 20.48 7.74 76.73
CA VAL A 647 21.41 8.09 77.80
C VAL A 647 20.73 8.93 78.90
N VAL A 648 19.88 9.90 78.54
CA VAL A 648 19.12 10.72 79.49
C VAL A 648 18.13 9.87 80.29
N LEU A 649 17.37 8.98 79.64
CA LEU A 649 16.45 8.05 80.31
C LEU A 649 17.20 7.16 81.31
N LEU A 650 18.32 6.57 80.89
CA LEU A 650 19.15 5.70 81.74
C LEU A 650 19.71 6.46 82.96
N LEU A 651 20.15 7.71 82.79
CA LEU A 651 20.53 8.59 83.91
C LEU A 651 19.36 8.88 84.86
N THR A 652 18.16 9.20 84.34
CA THR A 652 16.99 9.43 85.21
C THR A 652 16.56 8.17 85.97
N ALA A 653 16.67 6.99 85.37
CA ALA A 653 16.40 5.70 86.02
C ALA A 653 17.37 5.44 87.18
N ILE A 654 18.67 5.73 87.01
CA ILE A 654 19.67 5.63 88.09
C ILE A 654 19.33 6.59 89.25
N ILE A 655 18.98 7.86 88.94
CA ILE A 655 18.61 8.86 89.95
C ILE A 655 17.35 8.42 90.72
N LEU A 656 16.34 7.90 90.03
CA LEU A 656 15.12 7.36 90.64
C LEU A 656 15.42 6.12 91.51
N ALA A 657 16.30 5.22 91.07
CA ALA A 657 16.71 4.06 91.86
C ALA A 657 17.38 4.47 93.19
N VAL A 658 18.32 5.42 93.15
CA VAL A 658 18.97 5.98 94.35
C VAL A 658 17.95 6.63 95.28
N PHE A 659 17.03 7.44 94.75
CA PHE A 659 15.96 8.08 95.53
C PHE A 659 15.01 7.06 96.18
N CYS A 660 14.64 5.99 95.47
CA CYS A 660 13.82 4.90 95.99
C CYS A 660 14.52 4.08 97.08
N ILE A 661 15.83 3.84 96.95
CA ILE A 661 16.65 3.21 98.01
C ILE A 661 16.68 4.10 99.27
N MET A 662 16.88 5.41 99.11
CA MET A 662 16.82 6.36 100.23
C MET A 662 15.44 6.41 100.89
N ARG A 663 14.34 6.36 100.13
CA ARG A 663 12.97 6.29 100.69
C ARG A 663 12.70 4.97 101.41
N LYS A 664 13.17 3.81 100.90
CA LYS A 664 13.04 2.51 101.61
C LYS A 664 13.73 2.52 102.98
N LYS A 665 14.81 3.28 103.17
CA LYS A 665 15.49 3.42 104.48
C LYS A 665 14.70 4.24 105.53
N LYS A 666 13.61 4.92 105.15
CA LYS A 666 12.77 5.76 106.04
C LYS A 666 11.38 5.20 106.40
N ARG A 667 11.01 3.98 105.99
CA ARG A 667 9.72 3.34 106.34
C ARG A 667 9.91 1.96 107.00
N LYS A 668 10.31 1.96 108.28
CA LYS A 668 10.25 0.80 109.18
C LYS A 668 9.76 1.21 110.57
N GLN A 669 8.45 1.42 110.73
CA GLN A 669 7.74 1.40 112.02
C GLN A 669 6.21 1.34 111.78
N SER A 670 5.49 0.70 112.72
CA SER A 670 4.01 0.60 112.89
C SER A 670 3.13 0.02 111.76
N ALA A 671 2.44 -1.07 112.11
CA ALA A 671 1.12 -1.56 111.66
C ALA A 671 0.34 -1.99 112.95
N PRO A 672 -0.99 -2.28 112.98
CA PRO A 672 -1.57 -3.52 112.40
C PRO A 672 -3.07 -3.49 111.93
N GLU A 673 -3.50 -4.58 111.27
CA GLU A 673 -4.77 -5.39 111.32
C GLU A 673 -6.19 -4.73 111.38
N VAL A 674 -7.33 -5.38 111.02
CA VAL A 674 -7.78 -6.78 110.71
C VAL A 674 -8.78 -6.77 109.49
N SER A 675 -9.72 -7.67 109.07
CA SER A 675 -10.31 -9.03 109.32
C SER A 675 -11.39 -9.33 108.22
N VAL A 676 -12.07 -10.49 107.95
CA VAL A 676 -11.90 -11.98 108.01
C VAL A 676 -13.13 -12.65 107.28
N TYR A 677 -12.93 -13.70 106.45
CA TYR A 677 -13.90 -14.68 105.85
C TYR A 677 -15.03 -14.18 104.87
N ASN A 678 -15.49 -14.84 103.78
CA ASN A 678 -15.52 -16.23 103.21
C ASN A 678 -16.68 -17.14 103.74
N PRO A 679 -17.39 -18.05 102.98
CA PRO A 679 -16.98 -18.77 101.75
C PRO A 679 -18.03 -19.19 100.62
N ASN A 680 -17.49 -19.68 99.48
CA ASN A 680 -17.90 -20.82 98.60
C ASN A 680 -19.12 -20.88 97.61
N ASN A 681 -18.78 -21.45 96.42
CA ASN A 681 -19.51 -22.40 95.52
C ASN A 681 -20.50 -21.99 94.38
N HIS A 682 -19.94 -21.96 93.13
CA HIS A 682 -20.43 -22.61 91.87
C HIS A 682 -21.81 -22.23 91.22
N PRO A 683 -22.09 -22.57 89.93
CA PRO A 683 -21.26 -23.22 88.89
C PRO A 683 -21.11 -22.41 87.57
N PHE A 684 -20.51 -23.05 86.54
CA PHE A 684 -20.24 -22.59 85.16
C PHE A 684 -19.11 -21.56 84.95
N LEU A 685 -18.30 -21.81 83.91
CA LEU A 685 -17.11 -21.05 83.51
C LEU A 685 -17.41 -20.20 82.27
N PRO A 686 -16.91 -18.95 82.23
CA PRO A 686 -15.95 -18.62 81.18
C PRO A 686 -14.77 -17.77 81.70
N GLY A 687 -13.53 -18.22 81.46
CA GLY A 687 -12.32 -17.39 81.56
C GLY A 687 -11.88 -16.87 80.17
N LEU A 688 -10.91 -15.96 80.02
CA LEU A 688 -10.05 -15.21 80.96
C LEU A 688 -9.47 -14.01 80.14
N HIS A 689 -8.95 -12.89 80.65
CA HIS A 689 -8.68 -12.39 82.02
C HIS A 689 -8.69 -10.83 82.01
N GLY A 690 -8.22 -10.17 83.09
CA GLY A 690 -7.71 -8.78 83.00
C GLY A 690 -6.21 -8.80 82.65
N ILE A 691 -5.61 -7.89 81.87
CA ILE A 691 -5.64 -6.40 81.89
C ILE A 691 -4.93 -5.83 83.15
N PRO A 692 -4.01 -4.84 83.05
CA PRO A 692 -3.37 -4.22 81.86
C PRO A 692 -1.84 -4.45 81.78
N GLN A 693 -1.22 -4.17 80.62
CA GLN A 693 0.24 -4.10 80.48
C GLN A 693 0.68 -3.03 79.45
N GLU A 694 1.99 -3.03 79.18
CA GLU A 694 2.78 -2.14 78.32
C GLU A 694 2.55 -2.38 76.81
N THR A 695 3.18 -1.53 75.98
CA THR A 695 3.70 -1.84 74.62
C THR A 695 2.68 -2.34 73.54
N GLU A 696 2.99 -2.51 72.25
CA GLU A 696 4.13 -2.09 71.40
C GLU A 696 3.64 -1.80 69.95
N GLU A 697 4.58 -1.38 69.10
CA GLU A 697 4.75 -1.65 67.65
C GLU A 697 3.63 -2.26 66.76
N ASP A 698 3.58 -1.76 65.51
CA ASP A 698 3.77 -2.49 64.24
C ASP A 698 3.60 -4.05 64.24
N PHE A 699 3.01 -4.71 63.24
CA PHE A 699 2.67 -4.31 61.87
C PHE A 699 1.79 -5.38 61.15
N HIS A 700 1.09 -4.98 60.08
CA HIS A 700 0.56 -5.85 58.99
C HIS A 700 -0.60 -6.83 59.37
N LEU A 701 -1.33 -7.51 58.47
CA LEU A 701 -1.21 -7.67 57.01
C LEU A 701 -2.58 -7.90 56.31
N TYR A 702 -3.02 -6.96 55.44
CA TYR A 702 -3.94 -7.15 54.29
C TYR A 702 -5.40 -7.58 54.60
N GLN A 703 -6.44 -7.17 53.84
CA GLN A 703 -6.66 -7.55 52.44
C GLN A 703 -7.59 -6.60 51.66
N SER A 704 -7.51 -6.69 50.32
CA SER A 704 -8.39 -6.09 49.29
C SER A 704 -8.46 -4.55 49.21
N ILE A 705 -7.75 -4.04 48.22
CA ILE A 705 -8.00 -2.77 47.52
C ILE A 705 -9.31 -2.94 46.71
N ASP A 706 -10.06 -1.86 46.51
CA ASP A 706 -10.37 -1.48 45.12
C ASP A 706 -10.24 0.04 44.93
N ASP A 707 -9.83 0.45 43.75
CA ASP A 707 -9.74 1.85 43.32
C ASP A 707 -11.08 2.32 42.72
N HIS A 708 -11.23 3.64 42.58
CA HIS A 708 -12.00 4.38 41.56
C HIS A 708 -12.72 5.59 42.18
N MET A 709 -12.71 6.79 41.62
CA MET A 709 -11.86 7.52 40.68
C MET A 709 -12.56 8.89 40.48
N VAL A 710 -11.80 9.91 40.06
CA VAL A 710 -12.30 11.14 39.38
C VAL A 710 -12.95 12.27 40.22
N TYR A 711 -12.37 13.45 40.04
CA TYR A 711 -12.81 14.79 40.45
C TYR A 711 -14.02 15.28 39.61
N GLY A 712 -14.86 16.23 40.03
CA GLY A 712 -14.78 17.09 41.23
C GLY A 712 -15.46 18.44 40.99
N HIS A 713 -14.73 19.40 40.37
CA HIS A 713 -15.25 20.69 39.86
C HIS A 713 -16.16 21.50 40.80
N LEU A 714 -15.55 22.11 41.82
CA LEU A 714 -16.11 23.29 42.50
C LEU A 714 -15.83 24.56 41.68
N LEU A 715 -16.84 25.43 41.57
CA LEU A 715 -16.82 26.79 41.00
C LEU A 715 -16.63 26.83 39.47
N LYS A 716 -17.42 27.60 38.70
CA LYS A 716 -17.98 28.92 39.03
C LYS A 716 -19.38 29.18 38.45
N ASP A 717 -20.04 30.19 38.99
CA ASP A 717 -21.46 30.48 38.91
C ASP A 717 -21.91 31.25 37.64
N CYS A 718 -23.25 31.31 37.46
CA CYS A 718 -24.08 32.46 37.03
C CYS A 718 -25.10 32.16 35.89
N VAL A 719 -26.31 31.73 36.26
CA VAL A 719 -27.57 32.03 35.54
C VAL A 719 -28.68 32.20 36.58
N GLU A 720 -29.57 33.18 36.40
CA GLU A 720 -30.78 33.36 37.20
C GLU A 720 -32.01 33.45 36.27
N MET A 721 -33.20 33.11 36.80
CA MET A 721 -34.55 33.31 36.21
C MET A 721 -34.96 32.49 34.95
N ASN A 722 -35.78 31.46 35.20
CA ASN A 722 -36.94 31.00 34.43
C ASN A 722 -36.71 30.34 33.04
N ASP A 723 -37.56 29.41 32.56
CA ASP A 723 -38.92 29.06 33.01
C ASP A 723 -39.29 27.56 32.83
N PHE A 724 -40.34 27.12 33.52
CA PHE A 724 -41.09 25.84 33.44
C PHE A 724 -40.38 24.46 33.58
N GLY A 725 -40.85 23.66 34.56
CA GLY A 725 -41.00 22.20 34.43
C GLY A 725 -40.15 21.31 35.36
N GLN A 726 -40.75 20.75 36.42
CA GLN A 726 -40.13 19.74 37.29
C GLN A 726 -40.37 18.28 36.85
N PRO A 727 -39.56 17.30 37.33
CA PRO A 727 -39.34 16.02 36.64
C PRO A 727 -40.03 14.80 37.27
N ALA A 728 -39.98 13.65 36.58
CA ALA A 728 -40.29 12.34 37.17
C ALA A 728 -39.52 11.15 36.53
N VAL A 729 -38.76 10.43 37.38
CA VAL A 729 -38.50 8.97 37.37
C VAL A 729 -37.74 8.31 36.19
N SER A 730 -36.74 7.50 36.54
CA SER A 730 -36.02 6.57 35.66
C SER A 730 -36.71 5.20 35.56
N VAL A 731 -36.77 4.60 34.36
CA VAL A 731 -37.12 3.18 34.15
C VAL A 731 -36.17 2.57 33.11
N TYR A 732 -35.67 1.37 33.37
CA TYR A 732 -34.88 0.58 32.41
C TYR A 732 -35.72 0.21 31.18
N ARG A 733 -35.08 0.05 30.00
CA ARG A 733 -35.69 -0.61 28.85
C ARG A 733 -34.70 -1.57 28.21
N GLU A 734 -35.12 -2.82 28.09
CA GLU A 734 -34.30 -3.93 27.59
C GLU A 734 -34.14 -3.91 26.06
N PHE A 735 -33.10 -4.57 25.59
CA PHE A 735 -32.73 -4.64 24.18
C PHE A 735 -33.38 -5.86 23.52
N ILE A 736 -34.28 -5.64 22.55
CA ILE A 736 -34.88 -6.71 21.73
C ILE A 736 -34.22 -6.70 20.35
N GLY A 737 -33.39 -7.72 20.08
CA GLY A 737 -32.89 -8.06 18.75
C GLY A 737 -33.41 -9.45 18.34
N PRO A 738 -33.75 -9.70 17.06
CA PRO A 738 -34.32 -10.97 16.64
C PRO A 738 -33.27 -12.09 16.61
N THR A 739 -33.65 -13.26 17.12
CA THR A 739 -32.88 -14.50 17.02
C THR A 739 -33.31 -15.28 15.78
N GLU A 740 -32.38 -15.62 14.89
CA GLU A 740 -32.56 -16.73 13.95
C GLU A 740 -31.67 -17.91 14.37
N GLN A 741 -32.21 -19.11 14.30
CA GLN A 741 -31.54 -20.36 14.65
C GLN A 741 -31.42 -21.24 13.41
N GLN A 742 -30.23 -21.77 13.15
CA GLN A 742 -30.07 -22.92 12.26
C GLN A 742 -28.93 -23.83 12.77
N PRO A 743 -29.07 -25.18 12.72
CA PRO A 743 -28.21 -26.06 13.52
C PRO A 743 -26.82 -26.30 12.93
N LEU A 744 -25.87 -26.65 13.80
CA LEU A 744 -24.56 -27.20 13.46
C LEU A 744 -24.67 -28.68 13.08
N THR A 745 -23.73 -29.14 12.26
CA THR A 745 -23.39 -30.57 12.09
C THR A 745 -21.88 -30.74 12.32
N GLU A 746 -21.49 -31.94 12.74
CA GLU A 746 -20.14 -32.45 13.05
C GLU A 746 -19.03 -31.98 12.06
N ASP A 747 -17.75 -31.80 12.43
CA ASP A 747 -16.95 -32.47 13.48
C ASP A 747 -15.95 -31.55 14.21
N ALA A 748 -15.46 -31.96 15.39
CA ALA A 748 -14.36 -31.29 16.10
C ALA A 748 -13.47 -32.27 16.90
N GLU A 749 -12.22 -32.49 16.46
CA GLU A 749 -11.23 -33.25 17.24
C GLU A 749 -10.73 -32.48 18.47
N VAL A 750 -10.69 -33.16 19.63
CA VAL A 750 -10.30 -32.54 20.92
C VAL A 750 -8.77 -32.48 21.08
N GLY A 751 -8.19 -31.32 20.77
CA GLY A 751 -6.78 -31.03 21.01
C GLY A 751 -6.43 -30.90 22.50
N VAL A 752 -5.80 -31.94 23.07
CA VAL A 752 -5.41 -31.98 24.49
C VAL A 752 -4.29 -30.97 24.81
N TYR A 753 -4.52 -30.13 25.82
CA TYR A 753 -3.54 -29.17 26.33
C TYR A 753 -2.34 -29.89 26.97
N ARG A 754 -1.12 -29.62 26.50
CA ARG A 754 0.14 -30.10 27.11
C ARG A 754 0.96 -28.92 27.67
N PRO A 755 1.49 -29.01 28.90
CA PRO A 755 2.45 -28.02 29.40
C PRO A 755 3.77 -28.11 28.62
N PHE A 756 4.33 -26.96 28.23
CA PHE A 756 5.67 -26.90 27.65
C PHE A 756 6.75 -26.86 28.74
N THR A 757 7.34 -28.02 29.03
CA THR A 757 8.65 -28.11 29.71
C THR A 757 9.72 -28.43 28.67
N GLY A 758 10.45 -27.40 28.22
CA GLY A 758 11.54 -27.54 27.25
C GLY A 758 12.86 -27.02 27.82
N SER A 759 13.93 -27.81 27.69
CA SER A 759 15.29 -27.40 28.09
C SER A 759 15.90 -26.43 27.08
N GLN A 760 16.90 -25.66 27.53
CA GLN A 760 17.68 -24.77 26.67
C GLN A 760 18.59 -25.57 25.72
N SER A 761 18.55 -25.22 24.44
CA SER A 761 19.65 -25.34 23.48
C SER A 761 19.55 -24.20 22.46
N ALA A 762 20.68 -23.78 21.90
CA ALA A 762 20.72 -22.71 20.90
C ALA A 762 20.37 -23.25 19.49
N PRO A 763 19.80 -22.43 18.59
CA PRO A 763 19.63 -22.80 17.19
C PRO A 763 20.99 -22.74 16.45
N ASP A 764 21.25 -23.71 15.59
CA ASP A 764 22.45 -23.77 14.76
C ASP A 764 22.49 -22.64 13.71
N VAL A 765 23.72 -22.23 13.37
CA VAL A 765 23.99 -21.18 12.39
C VAL A 765 24.02 -21.78 10.97
N PRO A 766 23.24 -21.26 10.00
CA PRO A 766 23.34 -21.70 8.61
C PRO A 766 24.72 -21.41 8.02
N ASP A 767 25.27 -22.39 7.31
CA ASP A 767 26.65 -22.38 6.82
C ASP A 767 26.94 -21.29 5.77
N VAL A 768 28.22 -20.95 5.64
CA VAL A 768 28.69 -19.87 4.75
C VAL A 768 28.47 -20.23 3.28
N LEU A 769 27.68 -19.42 2.57
CA LEU A 769 27.55 -19.50 1.10
C LEU A 769 28.86 -19.05 0.42
N VAL A 770 29.77 -20.00 0.20
CA VAL A 770 31.02 -19.82 -0.53
C VAL A 770 30.73 -19.45 -1.99
N TRP A 771 31.18 -18.27 -2.43
CA TRP A 771 31.05 -17.84 -3.82
C TRP A 771 32.10 -18.55 -4.69
N SER A 772 31.70 -19.68 -5.30
CA SER A 772 32.58 -20.53 -6.10
C SER A 772 32.80 -19.95 -7.50
N GLY A 773 33.94 -19.27 -7.69
CA GLY A 773 34.36 -18.80 -9.00
C GLY A 773 34.84 -19.95 -9.89
N LYS A 774 34.19 -20.15 -11.04
CA LYS A 774 34.73 -20.96 -12.14
C LYS A 774 34.70 -20.19 -13.45
N ASN A 775 35.89 -19.90 -13.97
CA ASN A 775 36.08 -19.45 -15.35
C ASN A 775 35.63 -20.55 -16.31
N LEU A 776 34.98 -20.16 -17.40
CA LEU A 776 34.92 -20.97 -18.61
C LEU A 776 35.53 -20.15 -19.75
N VAL A 777 36.48 -20.75 -20.45
CA VAL A 777 37.34 -20.08 -21.42
C VAL A 777 36.57 -19.82 -22.72
N ASN A 778 36.76 -18.64 -23.29
CA ASN A 778 36.83 -18.54 -24.75
C ASN A 778 38.14 -17.85 -25.15
N LYS A 779 38.71 -18.28 -26.27
CA LYS A 779 40.08 -17.96 -26.67
C LYS A 779 40.11 -17.78 -28.19
N ASP A 780 40.37 -16.57 -28.65
CA ASP A 780 41.60 -16.29 -29.39
C ASP A 780 41.74 -14.81 -29.82
N LYS A 781 43.02 -14.38 -29.87
CA LYS A 781 43.60 -13.38 -30.80
C LYS A 781 43.17 -11.89 -30.72
N GLN A 782 44.10 -10.93 -30.92
CA GLN A 782 45.58 -10.98 -30.82
C GLN A 782 46.16 -9.55 -30.80
N LYS A 783 47.28 -9.34 -30.09
CA LYS A 783 48.22 -8.19 -30.18
C LYS A 783 47.66 -6.79 -29.82
N SER A 784 48.47 -5.82 -29.38
CA SER A 784 49.75 -5.84 -28.64
C SER A 784 50.15 -4.41 -28.27
N GLU A 785 50.69 -4.19 -27.07
CA GLU A 785 52.02 -3.59 -26.81
C GLU A 785 52.18 -3.26 -25.32
N GLU A 786 53.43 -3.27 -24.84
CA GLU A 786 53.80 -3.06 -23.44
C GLU A 786 54.38 -1.65 -23.20
N GLU A 787 54.42 -1.26 -21.92
CA GLU A 787 55.34 -0.33 -21.23
C GLU A 787 56.20 0.67 -22.07
N ILE A 788 56.39 1.92 -21.64
CA ILE A 788 57.35 2.27 -20.57
C ILE A 788 57.16 3.70 -20.04
N SER A 789 57.60 3.90 -18.79
CA SER A 789 57.82 5.15 -18.05
C SER A 789 58.22 6.41 -18.84
N GLY A 790 57.41 7.48 -18.70
CA GLY A 790 57.79 8.71 -17.95
C GLY A 790 58.74 9.76 -18.59
N GLY A 791 58.68 10.98 -18.06
CA GLY A 791 59.62 12.08 -18.35
C GLY A 791 58.95 13.42 -18.69
N ASP A 792 59.45 14.51 -18.09
CA ASP A 792 59.12 15.91 -18.43
C ASP A 792 59.36 16.20 -19.94
N SER A 793 58.71 17.18 -20.59
CA SER A 793 58.96 18.59 -20.27
C SER A 793 58.23 19.61 -21.16
N VAL A 794 57.99 20.80 -20.57
CA VAL A 794 58.23 22.15 -21.16
C VAL A 794 57.36 22.68 -22.33
N GLN A 795 56.55 23.71 -21.95
CA GLN A 795 56.23 24.96 -22.68
C GLN A 795 55.25 25.03 -23.88
N ARG A 796 54.19 25.86 -23.64
CA ARG A 796 53.59 26.89 -24.53
C ARG A 796 52.83 26.35 -25.78
N THR A 797 51.91 27.08 -26.42
CA THR A 797 51.63 28.54 -26.40
C THR A 797 50.12 28.83 -26.58
N TRP A 798 49.65 30.01 -26.13
CA TRP A 798 48.31 30.53 -26.44
C TRP A 798 48.24 31.21 -27.82
N LYS A 799 47.20 30.90 -28.62
CA LYS A 799 46.42 31.77 -29.55
C LYS A 799 45.41 30.87 -30.30
N ALA A 800 44.09 31.12 -30.29
CA ALA A 800 43.29 32.21 -30.87
C ALA A 800 42.79 31.86 -32.31
N GLY A 801 41.50 32.13 -32.58
CA GLY A 801 40.80 31.85 -33.86
C GLY A 801 41.18 32.78 -35.03
N PRO A 802 40.57 32.62 -36.22
CA PRO A 802 39.15 32.97 -36.49
C PRO A 802 38.24 31.72 -36.74
N GLN A 803 36.92 31.76 -37.00
CA GLN A 803 36.12 32.36 -38.11
C GLN A 803 36.62 31.91 -39.52
N GLU A 804 35.77 31.62 -40.52
CA GLU A 804 34.35 31.96 -40.74
C GLU A 804 33.66 30.93 -41.69
N ASP A 805 32.32 31.02 -41.83
CA ASP A 805 31.41 30.51 -42.89
C ASP A 805 31.66 29.18 -43.64
N GLU A 806 30.73 28.21 -43.48
CA GLU A 806 29.61 27.96 -44.43
C GLU A 806 28.40 27.31 -43.72
#